data_AF-A0A6F9WVE3-F1
#
_entry.id   AF-A0A6F9WVE3-F1
#
_cell.length_a   1.000
_cell.length_b   1.000
_cell.length_c   1.000
_cell.angle_alpha   90.00
_cell.angle_beta   90.00
_cell.angle_gamma   90.00
#
_symmetry.space_group_name_H-M   'P 1'
#
loop_
_entity.id
_entity.type
_entity.pdbx_description
1 polymer ?
#
loop_
_entity_poly.entity_id
_entity_poly.type
_entity_poly.pdbx_seq_one_letter_code
_entity_poly.pdbx_strand_id
1 'polypeptide(L)'
;MSQHDDKNNETGEIAVKGIDRREFMKRAAVGVGAVATTMVVGGCGSDNSSSPRSLAASVGPNSTTNKTAWKFGVMADTQWLNMKWADGNSYYDDGKNPNTSAIDIVQKLNDRFIAHGVNFVVQVGDFADAGYDAPGNNRNIAKADGTAAYVMANGQVAEDTRALFAQKLYNAGIGFFPVRGNHDDTAVTAQEFQTIFPQTQDGSMNASPANVLSLINPDSAKQPSPSKTGSSFTMGKNFSTIGSPSANLKGLSYGFDYNNARFVLIDQFTTLDGKDPDGAAYALGTTARKQTAWVNTTLSGRDASITPHAFVFAHKGLITQQHVDVLFGTDPSTANAPGMDDFIRVLDTNKVDFYFCGHDHIHNRSIVKTIDGNGSGQVHHILCQSNSSKFYTPNENNPTGRGAAGPSALKSNDEYFCGNKRQTQLSQELYTVGYYIVTVDGPNVQIDYYSAPIPVIYGDNTESLMLTTPATLNFTKRETFGLSKAGKEFVLSNGDPLTAVTDTYKATTIKILAGTNGNPIVDPSGRKYSNAVTTSWWDANGTASDILALWGMAYTLGSDQTDQYVLQLSYDKSKGTPVLATPDYNGTWVNAVDQNIGSNAKKLVSGPYTAGAALGTYGVDTTNGVVWAVLNYNGYFAAITGI
;
A
#
# COMPACT_ATOMS: atom_id res chain seq x y z
N MET A 1 37.77 29.82 -42.18
CA MET A 1 38.70 28.90 -42.88
C MET A 1 38.55 27.55 -42.23
N SER A 2 38.07 26.61 -43.03
CA SER A 2 37.86 25.18 -42.76
C SER A 2 39.15 24.50 -42.29
N GLN A 3 39.03 23.51 -41.41
CA GLN A 3 39.55 22.17 -41.70
C GLN A 3 38.90 21.10 -40.81
N HIS A 4 38.08 20.30 -41.47
CA HIS A 4 37.90 18.88 -41.21
C HIS A 4 39.26 18.17 -41.19
N ASP A 5 39.40 17.19 -40.30
CA ASP A 5 40.11 15.95 -40.60
C ASP A 5 39.39 14.78 -39.91
N ASP A 6 38.90 13.87 -40.75
CA ASP A 6 38.36 12.57 -40.42
C ASP A 6 39.48 11.61 -40.00
N LYS A 7 39.26 10.78 -38.98
CA LYS A 7 39.67 9.35 -39.00
C LYS A 7 38.71 8.48 -38.20
N ASN A 8 38.05 7.60 -38.94
CA ASN A 8 37.36 6.39 -38.48
C ASN A 8 38.33 5.33 -37.96
N ASN A 9 37.76 4.40 -37.17
CA ASN A 9 38.30 3.19 -36.53
C ASN A 9 38.94 3.51 -35.16
N GLU A 10 38.33 3.15 -34.03
CA GLU A 10 38.06 1.76 -33.63
C GLU A 10 36.67 1.58 -32.99
N THR A 11 35.92 0.61 -33.50
CA THR A 11 34.75 0.00 -32.87
C THR A 11 35.20 -0.76 -31.62
N GLY A 12 35.24 -0.09 -30.48
CA GLY A 12 35.23 -0.73 -29.18
C GLY A 12 33.80 -0.89 -28.71
N GLU A 13 33.21 -2.08 -28.86
CA GLU A 13 32.03 -2.46 -28.10
C GLU A 13 32.34 -2.23 -26.61
N ILE A 14 31.75 -1.19 -26.02
CA ILE A 14 31.68 -1.08 -24.56
C ILE A 14 30.67 -2.15 -24.15
N ALA A 15 31.17 -3.34 -23.86
CA ALA A 15 30.40 -4.38 -23.21
C ALA A 15 29.85 -3.79 -21.90
N VAL A 16 28.53 -3.55 -21.86
CA VAL A 16 27.82 -3.27 -20.62
C VAL A 16 28.06 -4.49 -19.74
N LYS A 17 29.00 -4.34 -18.81
CA LYS A 17 29.42 -5.40 -17.92
C LYS A 17 28.26 -5.65 -16.96
N GLY A 18 27.44 -6.65 -17.28
CA GLY A 18 26.38 -7.13 -16.40
C GLY A 18 26.95 -7.35 -15.00
N ILE A 19 26.21 -6.90 -14.00
CA ILE A 19 26.59 -7.04 -12.60
C ILE A 19 26.74 -8.54 -12.26
N ASP A 20 27.85 -8.91 -11.60
CA ASP A 20 28.06 -10.26 -11.07
C ASP A 20 26.93 -10.61 -10.10
N ARG A 21 26.39 -11.83 -10.21
CA ARG A 21 25.37 -12.41 -9.31
C ARG A 21 25.63 -12.16 -7.83
N ARG A 22 26.89 -12.06 -7.37
CA ARG A 22 27.26 -11.73 -5.98
C ARG A 22 26.97 -10.29 -5.59
N GLU A 23 27.05 -9.34 -6.51
CA GLU A 23 26.73 -7.94 -6.27
C GLU A 23 25.21 -7.73 -6.31
N PHE A 24 24.49 -8.43 -7.21
CA PHE A 24 23.03 -8.57 -7.16
C PHE A 24 22.55 -9.14 -5.81
N MET A 25 23.16 -10.24 -5.33
CA MET A 25 22.80 -10.81 -4.03
C MET A 25 23.12 -9.88 -2.86
N LYS A 26 24.16 -9.04 -2.95
CA LYS A 26 24.47 -8.03 -1.91
C LYS A 26 23.46 -6.89 -1.89
N ARG A 27 23.08 -6.37 -3.06
CA ARG A 27 22.11 -5.27 -3.18
C ARG A 27 20.68 -5.74 -2.88
N ALA A 28 20.32 -6.93 -3.35
CA ALA A 28 19.10 -7.59 -2.91
C ALA A 28 19.14 -7.84 -1.40
N ALA A 29 20.24 -8.34 -0.81
CA ALA A 29 20.31 -8.58 0.64
C ALA A 29 20.19 -7.33 1.52
N VAL A 30 20.48 -6.12 1.00
CA VAL A 30 20.26 -4.84 1.73
C VAL A 30 18.77 -4.46 1.74
N GLY A 31 17.97 -4.88 0.75
CA GLY A 31 16.50 -4.76 0.75
C GLY A 31 15.73 -6.03 1.16
N VAL A 32 16.44 -7.15 1.35
CA VAL A 32 15.89 -8.51 1.54
C VAL A 32 16.45 -9.12 2.82
N GLY A 33 16.50 -8.33 3.89
CA GLY A 33 16.75 -8.81 5.25
C GLY A 33 15.76 -9.93 5.60
N ALA A 34 16.22 -11.18 5.43
CA ALA A 34 15.53 -12.46 5.69
C ALA A 34 14.69 -13.13 4.57
N VAL A 35 15.14 -13.14 3.29
CA VAL A 35 14.64 -14.17 2.32
C VAL A 35 15.76 -15.06 1.72
N ALA A 36 17.04 -14.72 1.89
CA ALA A 36 18.12 -15.44 1.21
C ALA A 36 18.52 -16.81 1.82
N THR A 37 18.02 -17.20 3.00
CA THR A 37 18.45 -18.46 3.66
C THR A 37 17.49 -19.64 3.46
N THR A 38 16.41 -19.49 2.68
CA THR A 38 15.51 -20.61 2.33
C THR A 38 15.47 -20.94 0.84
N MET A 39 16.21 -20.22 -0.01
CA MET A 39 16.47 -20.68 -1.38
C MET A 39 17.66 -21.65 -1.41
N VAL A 40 17.51 -22.77 -0.71
CA VAL A 40 18.36 -23.95 -0.96
C VAL A 40 17.94 -24.52 -2.31
N VAL A 41 18.94 -24.68 -3.17
CA VAL A 41 18.93 -25.38 -4.45
C VAL A 41 18.25 -26.75 -4.29
N GLY A 42 16.94 -26.80 -4.54
CA GLY A 42 16.15 -28.02 -4.67
C GLY A 42 16.02 -28.35 -6.14
N GLY A 43 16.80 -29.33 -6.60
CA GLY A 43 16.70 -29.88 -7.94
C GLY A 43 15.33 -30.52 -8.20
N CYS A 44 15.06 -30.75 -9.49
CA CYS A 44 13.89 -31.45 -10.01
C CYS A 44 13.47 -32.62 -9.12
N GLY A 45 12.31 -32.50 -8.47
CA GLY A 45 11.78 -33.53 -7.58
C GLY A 45 10.31 -33.26 -7.27
N SER A 46 9.45 -34.06 -7.90
CA SER A 46 8.04 -34.33 -7.65
C SER A 46 7.35 -33.68 -6.44
N ASP A 47 6.17 -33.13 -6.73
CA ASP A 47 5.03 -32.84 -5.85
C ASP A 47 5.01 -33.65 -4.55
N ASN A 48 5.40 -32.99 -3.44
CA ASN A 48 4.95 -33.20 -2.06
C ASN A 48 5.95 -32.53 -1.10
N SER A 49 5.82 -31.23 -0.87
CA SER A 49 6.36 -30.63 0.35
C SER A 49 5.42 -29.55 0.87
N SER A 50 5.20 -29.64 2.18
CA SER A 50 4.24 -28.92 3.00
C SER A 50 4.14 -27.42 2.71
N SER A 51 2.93 -26.97 2.38
CA SER A 51 2.55 -25.55 2.39
C SER A 51 3.04 -24.86 3.67
N PRO A 52 3.44 -23.58 3.60
CA PRO A 52 3.56 -22.77 4.81
C PRO A 52 2.20 -22.79 5.53
N ARG A 53 2.19 -23.13 6.82
CA ARG A 53 0.98 -23.05 7.65
C ARG A 53 0.39 -21.66 7.49
N SER A 54 -0.83 -21.55 6.96
CA SER A 54 -1.53 -20.28 6.92
C SER A 54 -1.95 -19.89 8.34
N LEU A 55 -1.94 -18.57 8.60
CA LEU A 55 -2.45 -17.97 9.83
C LEU A 55 -3.84 -18.48 10.23
N ALA A 56 -4.08 -18.35 11.53
CA ALA A 56 -5.38 -18.31 12.20
C ALA A 56 -6.49 -17.71 11.30
N ALA A 57 -7.58 -18.45 11.08
CA ALA A 57 -8.72 -17.92 10.34
C ALA A 57 -9.34 -16.72 11.09
N SER A 58 -9.87 -15.74 10.36
CA SER A 58 -10.59 -14.62 11.00
C SER A 58 -11.81 -15.16 11.75
N VAL A 59 -11.99 -14.71 12.98
CA VAL A 59 -13.07 -15.14 13.90
C VAL A 59 -14.26 -14.20 13.90
N GLY A 60 -14.44 -13.41 12.83
CA GLY A 60 -15.54 -12.47 12.68
C GLY A 60 -16.88 -13.15 12.99
N PRO A 61 -17.75 -12.54 13.81
CA PRO A 61 -18.96 -13.19 14.28
C PRO A 61 -19.93 -13.43 13.11
N ASN A 62 -20.58 -14.59 13.10
CA ASN A 62 -21.91 -14.79 12.50
C ASN A 62 -22.97 -13.98 13.28
N SER A 63 -22.70 -12.70 13.56
CA SER A 63 -23.64 -11.81 14.23
C SER A 63 -24.65 -11.33 13.21
N THR A 64 -25.87 -11.81 13.36
CA THR A 64 -27.05 -11.50 12.54
C THR A 64 -27.52 -10.03 12.64
N THR A 65 -26.74 -9.11 13.25
CA THR A 65 -27.22 -7.75 13.56
C THR A 65 -26.31 -6.60 13.17
N ASN A 66 -25.15 -6.80 12.53
CA ASN A 66 -24.35 -5.67 12.00
C ASN A 66 -23.75 -6.01 10.62
N LYS A 67 -23.75 -5.00 9.73
CA LYS A 67 -23.35 -5.08 8.31
C LYS A 67 -22.15 -6.01 8.10
N THR A 68 -22.29 -6.97 7.20
CA THR A 68 -21.26 -7.95 6.82
C THR A 68 -19.93 -7.25 6.54
N ALA A 69 -18.85 -7.78 7.10
CA ALA A 69 -17.49 -7.37 6.75
C ALA A 69 -17.34 -7.27 5.23
N TRP A 70 -16.62 -6.25 4.77
CA TRP A 70 -16.47 -5.96 3.34
C TRP A 70 -15.04 -5.57 3.04
N LYS A 71 -14.66 -5.62 1.75
CA LYS A 71 -13.27 -5.47 1.33
C LYS A 71 -13.13 -4.48 0.18
N PHE A 72 -12.00 -3.79 0.14
CA PHE A 72 -11.57 -3.08 -1.06
C PHE A 72 -10.09 -3.33 -1.36
N GLY A 73 -9.74 -3.28 -2.63
CA GLY A 73 -8.35 -3.38 -3.10
C GLY A 73 -7.71 -2.00 -3.24
N VAL A 74 -6.39 -1.91 -3.07
CA VAL A 74 -5.61 -0.72 -3.44
C VAL A 74 -4.42 -1.13 -4.30
N MET A 75 -4.15 -0.34 -5.33
CA MET A 75 -3.02 -0.50 -6.23
C MET A 75 -2.55 0.87 -6.75
N ALA A 76 -1.32 0.99 -7.23
CA ALA A 76 -0.73 2.28 -7.60
C ALA A 76 0.27 2.14 -8.74
N ASP A 77 0.51 3.24 -9.45
CA ASP A 77 1.59 3.38 -10.43
C ASP A 77 1.55 2.28 -11.50
N THR A 78 0.66 2.39 -12.49
CA THR A 78 0.52 1.39 -13.57
C THR A 78 1.17 1.82 -14.88
N GLN A 79 2.10 2.77 -14.83
CA GLN A 79 2.83 3.23 -16.00
C GLN A 79 3.82 2.18 -16.52
N TRP A 80 4.01 2.15 -17.83
CA TRP A 80 4.96 1.28 -18.51
C TRP A 80 5.90 2.11 -19.38
N LEU A 81 7.19 1.81 -19.31
CA LEU A 81 8.25 2.58 -19.95
C LEU A 81 7.95 2.94 -21.41
N ASN A 82 8.09 4.23 -21.72
CA ASN A 82 8.12 4.75 -23.09
C ASN A 82 9.58 4.78 -23.62
N MET A 83 10.16 3.64 -24.02
CA MET A 83 11.59 3.61 -24.35
C MET A 83 11.91 3.86 -25.83
N LYS A 84 12.35 5.10 -26.13
CA LYS A 84 13.40 5.35 -27.13
C LYS A 84 14.46 6.25 -26.48
N TRP A 85 15.66 5.73 -26.22
CA TRP A 85 16.75 6.56 -25.71
C TRP A 85 17.31 7.45 -26.82
N ALA A 86 17.85 8.61 -26.43
CA ALA A 86 18.43 9.60 -27.34
C ALA A 86 19.65 9.07 -28.13
N ASP A 87 20.23 7.94 -27.72
CA ASP A 87 21.34 7.25 -28.39
C ASP A 87 20.88 6.30 -29.52
N GLY A 88 19.57 6.17 -29.75
CA GLY A 88 18.99 5.29 -30.77
C GLY A 88 18.74 3.85 -30.32
N ASN A 89 19.10 3.48 -29.09
CA ASN A 89 18.76 2.17 -28.53
C ASN A 89 17.29 2.16 -28.07
N SER A 90 16.47 1.39 -28.80
CA SER A 90 15.07 1.15 -28.42
C SER A 90 15.04 -0.15 -27.61
N TYR A 91 14.63 -0.08 -26.34
CA TYR A 91 14.23 -1.28 -25.62
C TYR A 91 12.80 -1.62 -26.06
N TYR A 92 12.61 -2.86 -26.45
CA TYR A 92 11.34 -3.33 -26.95
C TYR A 92 10.40 -3.63 -25.80
N ASP A 93 9.24 -2.97 -25.82
CA ASP A 93 8.04 -3.44 -25.14
C ASP A 93 7.83 -4.93 -25.49
N ASP A 94 7.54 -5.77 -24.48
CA ASP A 94 7.28 -7.20 -24.70
C ASP A 94 5.97 -7.47 -25.45
N GLY A 95 5.28 -6.40 -25.85
CA GLY A 95 4.03 -6.38 -26.61
C GLY A 95 2.87 -6.80 -25.73
N LYS A 96 2.95 -6.52 -24.42
CA LYS A 96 1.91 -6.82 -23.45
C LYS A 96 1.47 -5.61 -22.64
N ASN A 97 2.02 -4.44 -22.92
CA ASN A 97 1.83 -3.25 -22.10
C ASN A 97 1.47 -2.08 -23.01
N PRO A 98 0.28 -2.14 -23.64
CA PRO A 98 -0.13 -1.21 -24.66
C PRO A 98 -0.19 0.20 -24.10
N ASN A 99 0.13 1.16 -24.97
CA ASN A 99 -0.02 2.59 -24.74
C ASN A 99 0.64 3.05 -23.44
N THR A 100 1.80 2.48 -23.11
CA THR A 100 2.57 2.82 -21.90
C THR A 100 1.83 2.54 -20.58
N SER A 101 0.88 1.60 -20.58
CA SER A 101 0.23 1.07 -19.37
C SER A 101 0.67 -0.36 -19.12
N ALA A 102 0.96 -0.70 -17.87
CA ALA A 102 1.45 -2.00 -17.41
C ALA A 102 0.34 -3.07 -17.36
N ILE A 103 -0.37 -3.28 -18.47
CA ILE A 103 -1.60 -4.08 -18.52
C ILE A 103 -1.37 -5.55 -18.15
N ASP A 104 -0.23 -6.15 -18.49
CA ASP A 104 0.04 -7.55 -18.09
C ASP A 104 0.14 -7.69 -16.56
N ILE A 105 0.60 -6.65 -15.87
CA ILE A 105 0.58 -6.58 -14.39
C ILE A 105 -0.85 -6.34 -13.91
N VAL A 106 -1.52 -5.32 -14.43
CA VAL A 106 -2.89 -4.94 -14.04
C VAL A 106 -3.84 -6.13 -14.13
N GLN A 107 -3.77 -6.95 -15.18
CA GLN A 107 -4.65 -8.10 -15.32
C GLN A 107 -4.42 -9.17 -14.25
N LYS A 108 -3.16 -9.41 -13.87
CA LYS A 108 -2.79 -10.34 -12.78
C LYS A 108 -3.27 -9.81 -11.44
N LEU A 109 -3.19 -8.50 -11.21
CA LEU A 109 -3.73 -7.86 -10.00
C LEU A 109 -5.26 -7.91 -9.97
N ASN A 110 -5.94 -7.64 -11.08
CA ASN A 110 -7.39 -7.79 -11.20
C ASN A 110 -7.84 -9.21 -10.83
N ASP A 111 -7.11 -10.25 -11.25
CA ASP A 111 -7.39 -11.63 -10.82
C ASP A 111 -7.25 -11.82 -9.31
N ARG A 112 -6.27 -11.18 -8.68
CA ARG A 112 -6.13 -11.21 -7.21
C ARG A 112 -7.29 -10.50 -6.52
N PHE A 113 -7.68 -9.32 -6.99
CA PHE A 113 -8.82 -8.59 -6.42
C PHE A 113 -10.13 -9.37 -6.54
N ILE A 114 -10.38 -9.99 -7.70
CA ILE A 114 -11.53 -10.87 -7.92
C ILE A 114 -11.48 -12.07 -6.98
N ALA A 115 -10.33 -12.74 -6.86
CA ALA A 115 -10.15 -13.89 -5.97
C ALA A 115 -10.34 -13.54 -4.49
N HIS A 116 -9.97 -12.32 -4.08
CA HIS A 116 -10.20 -11.82 -2.72
C HIS A 116 -11.64 -11.37 -2.45
N GLY A 117 -12.48 -11.30 -3.49
CA GLY A 117 -13.88 -10.88 -3.38
C GLY A 117 -14.03 -9.43 -2.94
N VAL A 118 -13.17 -8.53 -3.42
CA VAL A 118 -13.26 -7.11 -3.07
C VAL A 118 -14.50 -6.47 -3.69
N ASN A 119 -15.10 -5.50 -3.00
CA ASN A 119 -16.24 -4.75 -3.50
C ASN A 119 -15.83 -3.71 -4.54
N PHE A 120 -14.68 -3.06 -4.33
CA PHE A 120 -14.08 -2.15 -5.30
C PHE A 120 -12.57 -2.12 -5.17
N VAL A 121 -11.92 -1.50 -6.15
CA VAL A 121 -10.49 -1.21 -6.16
C VAL A 121 -10.28 0.31 -6.25
N VAL A 122 -9.37 0.83 -5.43
CA VAL A 122 -8.85 2.20 -5.58
C VAL A 122 -7.52 2.14 -6.31
N GLN A 123 -7.37 2.92 -7.39
CA GLN A 123 -6.07 3.08 -8.07
C GLN A 123 -5.48 4.46 -7.81
N VAL A 124 -4.22 4.47 -7.36
CA VAL A 124 -3.52 5.67 -6.90
C VAL A 124 -2.53 6.20 -7.96
N GLY A 125 -3.07 6.81 -9.00
CA GLY A 125 -2.33 7.58 -10.02
C GLY A 125 -1.47 6.79 -10.98
N ASP A 126 -0.87 7.56 -11.88
CA ASP A 126 0.04 7.17 -12.96
C ASP A 126 -0.51 6.00 -13.77
N PHE A 127 -1.59 6.25 -14.51
CA PHE A 127 -2.25 5.22 -15.31
C PHE A 127 -1.36 4.73 -16.46
N ALA A 128 -0.57 5.63 -17.03
CA ALA A 128 0.34 5.42 -18.14
C ALA A 128 1.58 6.31 -18.01
N ASP A 129 2.68 5.99 -18.71
CA ASP A 129 3.91 6.80 -18.67
C ASP A 129 3.78 8.08 -19.51
N ALA A 130 2.91 8.06 -20.52
CA ALA A 130 2.63 9.19 -21.40
C ALA A 130 1.13 9.55 -21.40
N GLY A 131 0.64 10.23 -20.34
CA GLY A 131 -0.77 10.61 -20.20
C GLY A 131 -1.30 11.50 -21.33
N TYR A 132 -0.50 12.43 -21.88
CA TYR A 132 -0.82 13.17 -23.13
C TYR A 132 0.42 13.90 -23.65
N ASP A 133 0.80 13.66 -24.92
CA ASP A 133 1.73 14.53 -25.65
C ASP A 133 0.91 15.43 -26.60
N ALA A 134 1.16 16.74 -26.60
CA ALA A 134 0.45 17.70 -27.45
C ALA A 134 0.45 17.26 -28.94
N PRO A 135 -0.58 17.59 -29.73
CA PRO A 135 -0.67 17.18 -31.13
C PRO A 135 0.56 17.68 -31.90
N GLY A 136 1.36 16.75 -32.42
CA GLY A 136 2.62 17.03 -33.12
C GLY A 136 3.88 16.61 -32.38
N ASN A 137 3.81 16.26 -31.10
CA ASN A 137 4.90 15.66 -30.35
C ASN A 137 4.71 14.13 -30.25
N ASN A 138 4.49 13.48 -31.40
CA ASN A 138 4.38 12.02 -31.49
C ASN A 138 5.65 11.40 -30.93
N ARG A 139 5.66 11.02 -29.64
CA ARG A 139 6.63 10.06 -29.13
C ARG A 139 6.33 8.75 -29.83
N ASN A 140 7.02 8.58 -30.96
CA ASN A 140 6.99 7.37 -31.75
C ASN A 140 7.60 6.24 -30.92
N ILE A 141 6.80 5.56 -30.10
CA ILE A 141 7.27 4.36 -29.40
C ILE A 141 7.39 3.26 -30.45
N ALA A 142 8.60 2.77 -30.67
CA ALA A 142 8.87 1.73 -31.65
C ALA A 142 8.31 0.40 -31.13
N LYS A 143 7.54 -0.33 -31.96
CA LYS A 143 7.11 -1.68 -31.62
C LYS A 143 8.28 -2.66 -31.66
N ALA A 144 8.15 -3.78 -30.92
CA ALA A 144 9.07 -4.92 -30.97
C ALA A 144 9.28 -5.50 -32.39
N ASP A 145 8.30 -5.32 -33.28
CA ASP A 145 8.34 -5.82 -34.66
C ASP A 145 8.84 -4.80 -35.70
N GLY A 146 9.29 -3.62 -35.26
CA GLY A 146 9.81 -2.56 -36.14
C GLY A 146 8.74 -1.80 -36.93
N THR A 147 7.44 -2.03 -36.69
CA THR A 147 6.36 -1.28 -37.33
C THR A 147 6.07 0.05 -36.61
N ALA A 148 5.44 0.98 -37.32
CA ALA A 148 5.28 2.38 -36.90
C ALA A 148 4.57 2.57 -35.55
N ALA A 149 4.93 3.69 -34.94
CA ALA A 149 4.56 4.25 -33.65
C ALA A 149 3.12 4.02 -33.15
N TYR A 150 3.01 3.96 -31.82
CA TYR A 150 1.80 4.28 -31.08
C TYR A 150 1.32 5.68 -31.46
N VAL A 151 0.36 5.76 -32.40
CA VAL A 151 -0.37 6.99 -32.65
C VAL A 151 -1.71 6.83 -31.97
N MET A 152 -1.88 7.48 -30.82
CA MET A 152 -3.21 7.69 -30.26
C MET A 152 -3.96 8.57 -31.25
N ALA A 153 -4.78 7.95 -32.09
CA ALA A 153 -5.57 8.67 -33.09
C ALA A 153 -6.73 9.39 -32.38
N ASN A 154 -7.20 10.50 -32.96
CA ASN A 154 -8.49 11.09 -32.62
C ASN A 154 -8.70 11.50 -31.13
N GLY A 155 -7.72 12.16 -30.51
CA GLY A 155 -7.91 12.75 -29.18
C GLY A 155 -7.96 11.74 -28.02
N GLN A 156 -7.56 10.49 -28.26
CA GLN A 156 -7.40 9.47 -27.22
C GLN A 156 -6.14 9.72 -26.39
N VAL A 157 -6.21 9.49 -25.08
CA VAL A 157 -5.06 9.56 -24.15
C VAL A 157 -4.72 8.18 -23.61
N ALA A 158 -3.48 7.99 -23.14
CA ALA A 158 -3.01 6.68 -22.71
C ALA A 158 -3.87 6.08 -21.56
N GLU A 159 -4.49 6.96 -20.75
CA GLU A 159 -5.44 6.61 -19.69
C GLU A 159 -6.65 5.79 -20.18
N ASP A 160 -7.09 5.96 -21.44
CA ASP A 160 -8.18 5.18 -22.04
C ASP A 160 -7.88 3.69 -21.98
N THR A 161 -6.61 3.32 -22.16
CA THR A 161 -6.16 1.92 -22.08
C THR A 161 -6.39 1.38 -20.70
N ARG A 162 -6.03 2.16 -19.68
CA ARG A 162 -6.26 1.74 -18.31
C ARG A 162 -7.76 1.66 -18.01
N ALA A 163 -8.57 2.61 -18.47
CA ALA A 163 -10.02 2.55 -18.34
C ALA A 163 -10.64 1.31 -19.01
N LEU A 164 -10.20 0.99 -20.24
CA LEU A 164 -10.60 -0.22 -20.95
C LEU A 164 -10.30 -1.48 -20.11
N PHE A 165 -9.10 -1.60 -19.55
CA PHE A 165 -8.73 -2.78 -18.76
C PHE A 165 -9.32 -2.82 -17.33
N ALA A 166 -9.96 -1.73 -16.87
CA ALA A 166 -10.82 -1.77 -15.68
C ALA A 166 -12.10 -2.58 -15.94
N GLN A 167 -12.49 -2.80 -17.20
CA GLN A 167 -13.67 -3.59 -17.57
C GLN A 167 -13.68 -5.00 -16.99
N LYS A 168 -12.51 -5.62 -16.76
CA LYS A 168 -12.41 -6.93 -16.10
C LYS A 168 -13.00 -6.90 -14.68
N LEU A 169 -12.79 -5.82 -13.93
CA LEU A 169 -13.36 -5.62 -12.60
C LEU A 169 -14.87 -5.38 -12.69
N TYR A 170 -15.32 -4.51 -13.60
CA TYR A 170 -16.74 -4.24 -13.82
C TYR A 170 -17.52 -5.50 -14.19
N ASN A 171 -16.96 -6.36 -15.04
CA ASN A 171 -17.54 -7.64 -15.43
C ASN A 171 -17.72 -8.58 -14.23
N ALA A 172 -16.88 -8.44 -13.20
CA ALA A 172 -16.98 -9.17 -11.94
C ALA A 172 -17.89 -8.48 -10.89
N GLY A 173 -18.55 -7.37 -11.26
CA GLY A 173 -19.37 -6.57 -10.34
C GLY A 173 -18.57 -5.75 -9.33
N ILE A 174 -17.27 -5.53 -9.60
CA ILE A 174 -16.34 -4.82 -8.71
C ILE A 174 -16.22 -3.37 -9.18
N GLY A 175 -16.40 -2.42 -8.27
CA GLY A 175 -16.23 -0.99 -8.55
C GLY A 175 -14.77 -0.57 -8.74
N PHE A 176 -14.54 0.58 -9.36
CA PHE A 176 -13.20 1.11 -9.61
C PHE A 176 -13.13 2.62 -9.37
N PHE A 177 -12.30 3.05 -8.42
CA PHE A 177 -12.17 4.46 -8.03
C PHE A 177 -10.72 4.95 -8.24
N PRO A 178 -10.45 5.71 -9.30
CA PRO A 178 -9.11 6.20 -9.60
C PRO A 178 -8.84 7.60 -9.00
N VAL A 179 -7.57 7.96 -8.85
CA VAL A 179 -7.07 9.34 -8.71
C VAL A 179 -5.90 9.53 -9.67
N ARG A 180 -5.74 10.70 -10.29
CA ARG A 180 -4.65 10.96 -11.26
C ARG A 180 -3.27 11.01 -10.58
N GLY A 181 -2.21 10.76 -11.34
CA GLY A 181 -0.82 10.96 -10.93
C GLY A 181 -0.09 12.03 -11.74
N ASN A 182 1.22 12.18 -11.50
CA ASN A 182 2.01 13.20 -12.20
C ASN A 182 2.26 12.86 -13.68
N HIS A 183 1.98 11.64 -14.11
CA HIS A 183 1.95 11.30 -15.52
C HIS A 183 0.60 11.62 -16.20
N ASP A 184 -0.41 11.99 -15.40
CA ASP A 184 -1.78 12.30 -15.79
C ASP A 184 -2.12 13.78 -15.50
N ASP A 185 -1.12 14.68 -15.62
CA ASP A 185 -1.09 15.96 -14.88
C ASP A 185 -1.59 17.21 -15.62
N THR A 186 -2.05 17.04 -16.85
CA THR A 186 -2.45 18.14 -17.75
C THR A 186 -3.94 18.47 -17.65
N ALA A 187 -4.36 19.61 -18.23
CA ALA A 187 -5.78 19.93 -18.36
C ALA A 187 -6.53 18.96 -19.31
N VAL A 188 -5.83 18.40 -20.30
CA VAL A 188 -6.42 17.45 -21.27
C VAL A 188 -6.69 16.10 -20.60
N THR A 189 -5.72 15.59 -19.85
CA THR A 189 -5.89 14.39 -19.01
C THR A 189 -6.98 14.60 -17.95
N ALA A 190 -7.09 15.79 -17.34
CA ALA A 190 -8.20 16.12 -16.45
C ALA A 190 -9.58 15.98 -17.12
N GLN A 191 -9.69 16.44 -18.37
CA GLN A 191 -10.92 16.33 -19.15
C GLN A 191 -11.26 14.89 -19.52
N GLU A 192 -10.27 14.12 -19.97
CA GLU A 192 -10.51 12.73 -20.31
C GLU A 192 -10.85 11.91 -19.06
N PHE A 193 -10.12 12.09 -17.96
CA PHE A 193 -10.33 11.38 -16.71
C PHE A 193 -11.80 11.40 -16.26
N GLN A 194 -12.43 12.58 -16.27
CA GLN A 194 -13.86 12.73 -15.94
C GLN A 194 -14.78 11.98 -16.90
N THR A 195 -14.38 11.88 -18.16
CA THR A 195 -15.13 11.26 -19.25
C THR A 195 -15.06 9.74 -19.18
N ILE A 196 -13.87 9.18 -18.96
CA ILE A 196 -13.62 7.73 -18.96
C ILE A 196 -13.91 7.07 -17.61
N PHE A 197 -13.89 7.86 -16.53
CA PHE A 197 -14.23 7.45 -15.17
C PHE A 197 -15.43 8.24 -14.60
N PRO A 198 -16.63 8.17 -15.21
CA PRO A 198 -17.79 8.92 -14.74
C PRO A 198 -18.18 8.59 -13.29
N GLN A 199 -17.82 7.41 -12.80
CA GLN A 199 -18.10 6.98 -11.42
C GLN A 199 -17.45 7.88 -10.35
N THR A 200 -16.45 8.69 -10.67
CA THR A 200 -15.87 9.64 -9.70
C THR A 200 -16.84 10.77 -9.35
N GLN A 201 -17.90 10.96 -10.14
CA GLN A 201 -18.89 12.01 -9.96
C GLN A 201 -20.13 11.52 -9.20
N ASP A 202 -20.56 10.28 -9.43
CA ASP A 202 -21.85 9.77 -8.94
C ASP A 202 -21.86 8.27 -8.59
N GLY A 203 -20.72 7.58 -8.73
CA GLY A 203 -20.62 6.14 -8.46
C GLY A 203 -21.15 5.24 -9.58
N SER A 204 -21.47 5.76 -10.77
CA SER A 204 -21.93 4.96 -11.91
C SER A 204 -20.81 4.14 -12.54
N MET A 205 -20.73 2.87 -12.15
CA MET A 205 -19.75 1.88 -12.62
C MET A 205 -20.13 1.26 -13.97
N ASN A 206 -19.14 0.68 -14.65
CA ASN A 206 -19.33 0.04 -15.96
C ASN A 206 -19.98 1.01 -16.98
N ALA A 207 -19.65 2.30 -16.88
CA ALA A 207 -20.23 3.38 -17.67
C ALA A 207 -19.19 4.12 -18.52
N SER A 208 -17.98 3.57 -18.67
CA SER A 208 -16.98 4.10 -19.59
C SER A 208 -17.57 4.21 -21.01
N PRO A 209 -17.23 5.27 -21.75
CA PRO A 209 -17.86 5.59 -23.02
C PRO A 209 -17.45 4.62 -24.13
N ALA A 210 -18.25 4.56 -25.20
CA ALA A 210 -18.07 3.57 -26.26
C ALA A 210 -16.70 3.67 -26.96
N ASN A 211 -16.12 4.87 -27.05
CA ASN A 211 -14.79 5.10 -27.63
C ASN A 211 -13.66 4.42 -26.83
N VAL A 212 -13.79 4.28 -25.51
CA VAL A 212 -12.86 3.51 -24.67
C VAL A 212 -12.97 2.01 -24.98
N LEU A 213 -14.19 1.51 -25.13
CA LEU A 213 -14.45 0.09 -25.45
C LEU A 213 -14.03 -0.29 -26.88
N SER A 214 -13.94 0.69 -27.78
CA SER A 214 -13.45 0.52 -29.15
C SER A 214 -12.01 0.99 -29.36
N LEU A 215 -11.25 1.23 -28.28
CA LEU A 215 -9.86 1.66 -28.35
C LEU A 215 -9.01 0.65 -29.16
N ILE A 216 -8.16 1.17 -30.04
CA ILE A 216 -7.18 0.35 -30.75
C ILE A 216 -6.12 -0.09 -29.75
N ASN A 217 -6.12 -1.39 -29.44
CA ASN A 217 -5.11 -2.01 -28.60
C ASN A 217 -3.99 -2.59 -29.49
N PRO A 218 -2.81 -1.95 -29.54
CA PRO A 218 -1.70 -2.39 -30.39
C PRO A 218 -1.13 -3.76 -29.98
N ASP A 219 -1.37 -4.17 -28.74
CA ASP A 219 -0.91 -5.43 -28.16
C ASP A 219 -2.00 -6.51 -28.10
N SER A 220 -3.12 -6.30 -28.79
CA SER A 220 -4.30 -7.19 -28.75
C SER A 220 -4.00 -8.67 -29.05
N ALA A 221 -2.90 -8.98 -29.75
CA ALA A 221 -2.46 -10.35 -30.01
C ALA A 221 -1.99 -11.08 -28.74
N LYS A 222 -1.33 -10.39 -27.80
CA LYS A 222 -0.86 -10.97 -26.52
C LYS A 222 -1.70 -10.54 -25.33
N GLN A 223 -2.40 -9.41 -25.44
CA GLN A 223 -3.29 -8.85 -24.42
C GLN A 223 -4.61 -8.43 -25.05
N PRO A 224 -5.54 -9.36 -25.31
CA PRO A 224 -6.82 -9.03 -25.92
C PRO A 224 -7.61 -8.00 -25.12
N SER A 225 -8.25 -7.05 -25.81
CA SER A 225 -9.14 -6.08 -25.16
C SER A 225 -10.33 -6.79 -24.48
N PRO A 226 -10.67 -6.43 -23.24
CA PRO A 226 -11.82 -7.02 -22.56
C PRO A 226 -13.13 -6.59 -23.23
N SER A 227 -14.06 -7.53 -23.34
CA SER A 227 -15.43 -7.22 -23.75
C SER A 227 -16.26 -6.77 -22.56
N LYS A 228 -17.08 -5.73 -22.74
CA LYS A 228 -18.06 -5.32 -21.73
C LYS A 228 -19.16 -6.37 -21.59
N THR A 229 -19.39 -6.82 -20.37
CA THR A 229 -20.50 -7.70 -20.00
C THR A 229 -21.29 -7.07 -18.85
N GLY A 230 -22.57 -7.45 -18.73
CA GLY A 230 -23.47 -6.91 -17.71
C GLY A 230 -23.91 -5.47 -17.94
N SER A 231 -24.76 -4.99 -17.05
CA SER A 231 -25.28 -3.62 -17.05
C SER A 231 -24.42 -2.69 -16.20
N SER A 232 -24.61 -1.38 -16.34
CA SER A 232 -24.09 -0.40 -15.38
C SER A 232 -24.70 -0.61 -14.00
N PHE A 233 -23.93 -0.29 -12.96
CA PHE A 233 -24.33 -0.42 -11.56
C PHE A 233 -23.81 0.78 -10.76
N THR A 234 -24.44 1.09 -9.64
CA THR A 234 -24.04 2.21 -8.78
C THR A 234 -23.31 1.70 -7.55
N MET A 235 -22.24 2.39 -7.17
CA MET A 235 -21.48 2.08 -5.96
C MET A 235 -21.16 3.33 -5.17
N GLY A 236 -21.33 3.22 -3.86
CA GLY A 236 -21.16 4.34 -2.94
C GLY A 236 -22.36 5.28 -2.94
N LYS A 237 -22.30 6.28 -2.07
CA LYS A 237 -23.31 7.34 -1.91
C LYS A 237 -22.67 8.61 -1.35
N ASN A 238 -23.46 9.67 -1.22
CA ASN A 238 -23.00 10.94 -0.63
C ASN A 238 -21.75 11.49 -1.34
N PHE A 239 -21.75 11.42 -2.67
CA PHE A 239 -20.67 11.97 -3.47
C PHE A 239 -20.53 13.47 -3.21
N SER A 240 -19.30 13.88 -2.94
CA SER A 240 -18.90 15.25 -2.66
C SER A 240 -17.72 15.60 -3.54
N THR A 241 -17.65 16.85 -3.97
CA THR A 241 -16.53 17.40 -4.73
C THR A 241 -16.44 18.90 -4.46
N ILE A 242 -15.34 19.52 -4.86
CA ILE A 242 -15.17 20.96 -4.75
C ILE A 242 -15.94 21.63 -5.89
N GLY A 243 -16.99 22.37 -5.54
CA GLY A 243 -17.91 22.99 -6.49
C GLY A 243 -17.98 24.52 -6.46
N SER A 244 -17.28 25.19 -5.53
CA SER A 244 -17.31 26.66 -5.40
C SER A 244 -16.02 27.20 -4.77
N PRO A 245 -15.50 28.36 -5.22
CA PRO A 245 -16.01 29.19 -6.34
C PRO A 245 -15.79 28.59 -7.73
N SER A 246 -15.03 27.49 -7.82
CA SER A 246 -14.78 26.76 -9.07
C SER A 246 -15.32 25.33 -9.01
N ALA A 247 -15.86 24.85 -10.13
CA ALA A 247 -16.26 23.45 -10.35
C ALA A 247 -15.16 22.61 -11.04
N ASN A 248 -13.93 23.14 -11.16
CA ASN A 248 -12.87 22.57 -12.01
C ASN A 248 -12.25 21.29 -11.45
N LEU A 249 -12.51 20.98 -10.17
CA LEU A 249 -12.13 19.72 -9.54
C LEU A 249 -13.27 18.70 -9.46
N LYS A 250 -14.43 18.99 -10.06
CA LYS A 250 -15.59 18.09 -10.05
C LYS A 250 -15.19 16.70 -10.54
N GLY A 251 -15.23 15.67 -9.69
CA GLY A 251 -14.83 14.31 -10.07
C GLY A 251 -13.32 14.11 -10.31
N LEU A 252 -12.48 15.11 -10.07
CA LEU A 252 -11.02 14.96 -9.96
C LEU A 252 -10.65 14.76 -8.49
N SER A 253 -11.02 15.73 -7.63
CA SER A 253 -11.05 15.57 -6.18
C SER A 253 -12.47 15.27 -5.74
N TYR A 254 -12.67 14.14 -5.09
CA TYR A 254 -14.00 13.67 -4.74
C TYR A 254 -14.00 12.85 -3.46
N GLY A 255 -15.14 12.77 -2.81
CA GLY A 255 -15.35 11.89 -1.67
C GLY A 255 -16.70 11.20 -1.75
N PHE A 256 -16.80 10.03 -1.14
CA PHE A 256 -18.02 9.23 -1.11
C PHE A 256 -18.05 8.35 0.13
N ASP A 257 -19.23 7.82 0.46
CA ASP A 257 -19.40 6.81 1.48
C ASP A 257 -19.61 5.45 0.86
N TYR A 258 -18.99 4.43 1.45
CA TYR A 258 -19.34 3.05 1.22
C TYR A 258 -19.49 2.34 2.57
N ASN A 259 -20.64 1.70 2.79
CA ASN A 259 -21.02 1.04 4.05
C ASN A 259 -20.84 1.90 5.30
N ASN A 260 -19.73 1.74 6.01
CA ASN A 260 -19.37 2.39 7.28
C ASN A 260 -18.03 3.14 7.18
N ALA A 261 -17.60 3.51 5.96
CA ALA A 261 -16.39 4.28 5.72
C ALA A 261 -16.61 5.44 4.74
N ARG A 262 -15.90 6.55 4.99
CA ARG A 262 -15.78 7.70 4.07
C ARG A 262 -14.46 7.65 3.33
N PHE A 263 -14.51 7.94 2.04
CA PHE A 263 -13.36 8.02 1.14
C PHE A 263 -13.19 9.47 0.69
N VAL A 264 -11.95 9.95 0.65
CA VAL A 264 -11.59 11.24 0.04
C VAL A 264 -10.38 11.05 -0.85
N LEU A 265 -10.51 11.38 -2.12
CA LEU A 265 -9.46 11.30 -3.12
C LEU A 265 -9.12 12.72 -3.58
N ILE A 266 -7.82 13.03 -3.63
CA ILE A 266 -7.30 14.38 -3.82
C ILE A 266 -6.45 14.41 -5.07
N ASP A 267 -6.86 15.24 -6.02
CA ASP A 267 -6.11 15.59 -7.22
C ASP A 267 -5.34 16.90 -7.00
N GLN A 268 -4.04 16.93 -7.31
CA GLN A 268 -3.20 18.13 -7.15
C GLN A 268 -2.73 18.72 -8.46
N PHE A 269 -3.18 18.17 -9.60
CA PHE A 269 -2.60 18.43 -10.90
C PHE A 269 -3.39 19.50 -11.66
N THR A 270 -2.94 19.83 -12.87
CA THR A 270 -3.57 20.89 -13.66
C THR A 270 -5.04 20.54 -13.89
N THR A 271 -5.93 21.44 -13.49
CA THR A 271 -7.38 21.27 -13.63
C THR A 271 -7.84 21.61 -15.05
N LEU A 272 -9.10 21.32 -15.35
CA LEU A 272 -9.74 21.54 -16.67
C LEU A 272 -9.48 22.91 -17.32
N ASP A 273 -9.51 23.98 -16.52
CA ASP A 273 -9.33 25.36 -17.01
C ASP A 273 -8.00 25.98 -16.55
N GLY A 274 -7.11 25.18 -15.97
CA GLY A 274 -5.84 25.64 -15.41
C GLY A 274 -5.98 26.55 -14.20
N LYS A 275 -7.06 26.44 -13.42
CA LYS A 275 -7.28 27.22 -12.19
C LYS A 275 -7.42 26.37 -10.94
N ASP A 276 -6.95 26.94 -9.84
CA ASP A 276 -7.11 26.41 -8.49
C ASP A 276 -8.57 26.51 -7.99
N PRO A 277 -8.92 25.80 -6.88
CA PRO A 277 -10.25 25.83 -6.26
C PRO A 277 -10.83 27.22 -6.00
N ASP A 278 -9.98 28.19 -5.66
CA ASP A 278 -10.35 29.56 -5.35
C ASP A 278 -10.48 30.47 -6.59
N GLY A 279 -10.26 29.91 -7.79
CA GLY A 279 -10.31 30.62 -9.06
C GLY A 279 -8.99 31.30 -9.47
N ALA A 280 -7.93 31.20 -8.67
CA ALA A 280 -6.60 31.66 -9.07
C ALA A 280 -5.98 30.75 -10.14
N ALA A 281 -4.91 31.19 -10.81
CA ALA A 281 -4.15 30.32 -11.70
C ALA A 281 -3.62 29.10 -10.94
N TYR A 282 -3.65 27.94 -11.59
CA TYR A 282 -3.13 26.68 -11.05
C TYR A 282 -1.65 26.82 -10.67
N ALA A 283 -1.30 26.27 -9.51
CA ALA A 283 0.08 26.09 -9.10
C ALA A 283 0.22 24.84 -8.23
N LEU A 284 1.06 23.90 -8.68
CA LEU A 284 1.28 22.59 -8.04
C LEU A 284 1.52 22.69 -6.52
N GLY A 285 2.27 23.70 -6.06
CA GLY A 285 2.57 23.89 -4.64
C GLY A 285 1.44 24.46 -3.78
N THR A 286 0.33 24.94 -4.37
CA THR A 286 -0.79 25.52 -3.63
C THR A 286 -2.12 24.81 -3.83
N THR A 287 -2.27 24.06 -4.92
CA THR A 287 -3.54 23.40 -5.29
C THR A 287 -4.06 22.51 -4.17
N ALA A 288 -3.26 21.60 -3.62
CA ALA A 288 -3.69 20.72 -2.53
C ALA A 288 -4.05 21.49 -1.24
N ARG A 289 -3.26 22.51 -0.89
CA ARG A 289 -3.52 23.38 0.28
C ARG A 289 -4.89 24.06 0.20
N LYS A 290 -5.29 24.50 -0.98
CA LYS A 290 -6.60 25.15 -1.20
C LYS A 290 -7.77 24.18 -1.07
N GLN A 291 -7.52 22.87 -1.10
CA GLN A 291 -8.54 21.83 -0.92
C GLN A 291 -8.73 21.44 0.55
N THR A 292 -7.78 21.76 1.44
CA THR A 292 -7.78 21.34 2.85
C THR A 292 -9.09 21.66 3.58
N ALA A 293 -9.70 22.83 3.33
CA ALA A 293 -10.97 23.21 3.94
C ALA A 293 -12.14 22.31 3.50
N TRP A 294 -12.20 21.96 2.21
CA TRP A 294 -13.19 21.01 1.69
C TRP A 294 -12.93 19.59 2.20
N VAL A 295 -11.67 19.16 2.26
CA VAL A 295 -11.31 17.85 2.84
C VAL A 295 -11.79 17.78 4.29
N ASN A 296 -11.52 18.81 5.10
CA ASN A 296 -12.00 18.86 6.48
C ASN A 296 -13.54 18.80 6.56
N THR A 297 -14.24 19.58 5.73
CA THR A 297 -15.71 19.59 5.71
C THR A 297 -16.29 18.24 5.28
N THR A 298 -15.69 17.60 4.27
CA THR A 298 -16.11 16.29 3.78
C THR A 298 -15.87 15.21 4.84
N LEU A 299 -14.72 15.22 5.50
CA LEU A 299 -14.40 14.25 6.55
C LEU A 299 -15.24 14.44 7.82
N SER A 300 -15.42 15.68 8.27
CA SER A 300 -16.17 16.01 9.50
C SER A 300 -17.68 15.92 9.31
N GLY A 301 -18.17 16.10 8.09
CA GLY A 301 -19.59 15.95 7.74
C GLY A 301 -20.08 14.49 7.69
N ARG A 302 -19.28 13.51 8.13
CA ARG A 302 -19.72 12.12 8.23
C ARG A 302 -20.36 11.89 9.59
N ASP A 303 -21.43 11.11 9.63
CA ASP A 303 -21.95 10.61 10.90
C ASP A 303 -20.99 9.54 11.43
N ALA A 304 -20.15 9.91 12.40
CA ALA A 304 -19.14 9.02 12.96
C ALA A 304 -19.74 7.80 13.68
N SER A 305 -21.04 7.81 14.04
CA SER A 305 -21.72 6.64 14.62
C SER A 305 -22.08 5.58 13.57
N ILE A 306 -22.23 5.99 12.30
CA ILE A 306 -22.58 5.11 11.17
C ILE A 306 -21.36 4.85 10.28
N THR A 307 -20.50 5.86 10.14
CA THR A 307 -19.34 5.92 9.24
C THR A 307 -18.10 6.29 10.04
N PRO A 308 -17.68 5.44 11.01
CA PRO A 308 -16.56 5.78 11.89
C PRO A 308 -15.23 5.82 11.14
N HIS A 309 -15.10 5.05 10.05
CA HIS A 309 -13.86 4.92 9.28
C HIS A 309 -13.71 6.01 8.24
N ALA A 310 -12.46 6.39 7.97
CA ALA A 310 -12.13 7.29 6.89
C ALA A 310 -10.78 6.96 6.25
N PHE A 311 -10.73 6.99 4.92
CA PHE A 311 -9.55 6.74 4.12
C PHE A 311 -9.30 7.91 3.17
N VAL A 312 -8.05 8.34 3.07
CA VAL A 312 -7.66 9.43 2.18
C VAL A 312 -6.63 8.95 1.17
N PHE A 313 -6.77 9.40 -0.07
CA PHE A 313 -5.90 9.02 -1.18
C PHE A 313 -5.43 10.28 -1.92
N ALA A 314 -4.16 10.33 -2.27
CA ALA A 314 -3.64 11.24 -3.29
C ALA A 314 -2.45 10.55 -3.94
N HIS A 315 -2.08 10.94 -5.16
CA HIS A 315 -0.95 10.25 -5.80
C HIS A 315 0.39 10.56 -5.13
N LYS A 316 0.73 11.83 -4.87
CA LYS A 316 1.96 12.15 -4.14
C LYS A 316 1.79 11.97 -2.64
N GLY A 317 2.86 11.53 -2.00
CA GLY A 317 2.91 11.34 -0.55
C GLY A 317 2.92 12.64 0.24
N LEU A 318 2.62 12.52 1.54
CA LEU A 318 2.99 13.54 2.54
C LEU A 318 4.49 13.51 2.81
N ILE A 319 5.07 12.32 2.69
CA ILE A 319 6.51 12.14 2.59
C ILE A 319 6.82 10.92 1.71
N THR A 320 7.74 11.12 0.80
CA THR A 320 8.27 10.14 -0.15
C THR A 320 9.66 9.71 0.33
N GLN A 321 10.22 8.66 -0.27
CA GLN A 321 11.54 8.10 0.04
C GLN A 321 12.58 8.43 -1.02
N GLN A 322 12.21 8.49 -2.30
CA GLN A 322 13.08 8.84 -3.42
C GLN A 322 12.72 10.21 -4.01
N HIS A 323 11.52 10.39 -4.57
CA HIS A 323 11.17 11.66 -5.21
C HIS A 323 11.08 12.75 -4.17
N VAL A 324 11.62 13.93 -4.45
CA VAL A 324 11.64 14.98 -3.43
C VAL A 324 10.26 15.63 -3.30
N ASP A 325 9.52 15.76 -4.39
CA ASP A 325 8.22 16.40 -4.41
C ASP A 325 7.11 15.60 -3.73
N VAL A 326 6.14 16.33 -3.21
CA VAL A 326 5.09 15.84 -2.31
C VAL A 326 3.75 16.47 -2.65
N LEU A 327 2.69 16.08 -1.95
CA LEU A 327 1.34 16.63 -2.15
C LEU A 327 1.30 18.17 -2.06
N PHE A 328 2.18 18.77 -1.26
CA PHE A 328 2.18 20.19 -0.93
C PHE A 328 3.32 21.00 -1.56
N GLY A 329 4.06 20.44 -2.52
CA GLY A 329 5.12 21.20 -3.19
C GLY A 329 6.30 20.36 -3.65
N THR A 330 7.45 21.01 -3.76
CA THR A 330 8.66 20.44 -4.35
C THR A 330 9.54 19.68 -3.36
N ASP A 331 9.32 19.83 -2.05
CA ASP A 331 9.97 19.05 -0.98
C ASP A 331 9.16 19.04 0.32
N PRO A 332 9.37 18.09 1.25
CA PRO A 332 8.56 17.92 2.47
C PRO A 332 8.93 18.86 3.64
N SER A 333 9.91 19.76 3.46
CA SER A 333 10.28 20.71 4.51
C SER A 333 9.15 21.70 4.78
N THR A 334 9.04 22.19 6.02
CA THR A 334 7.98 23.15 6.39
C THR A 334 8.03 24.45 5.58
N ALA A 335 9.21 24.83 5.09
CA ALA A 335 9.39 26.02 4.25
C ALA A 335 8.77 25.85 2.86
N ASN A 336 8.91 24.67 2.25
CA ASN A 336 8.54 24.42 0.86
C ASN A 336 7.28 23.55 0.69
N ALA A 337 6.74 23.01 1.79
CA ALA A 337 5.42 22.38 1.88
C ALA A 337 4.46 23.12 2.84
N PRO A 338 4.19 24.42 2.60
CA PRO A 338 3.28 25.17 3.46
C PRO A 338 1.86 24.56 3.44
N GLY A 339 1.30 24.34 4.63
CA GLY A 339 -0.04 23.76 4.81
C GLY A 339 -0.09 22.23 4.92
N MET A 340 1.04 21.53 4.73
CA MET A 340 1.10 20.08 4.98
C MET A 340 0.75 19.74 6.44
N ASP A 341 1.29 20.50 7.40
CA ASP A 341 1.01 20.27 8.81
C ASP A 341 -0.45 20.58 9.17
N ASP A 342 -1.06 21.57 8.50
CA ASP A 342 -2.50 21.84 8.62
C ASP A 342 -3.33 20.66 8.13
N PHE A 343 -2.94 20.09 7.00
CA PHE A 343 -3.59 18.93 6.44
C PHE A 343 -3.44 17.70 7.34
N ILE A 344 -2.24 17.42 7.88
CA ILE A 344 -2.02 16.32 8.83
C ILE A 344 -2.93 16.48 10.06
N ARG A 345 -3.04 17.70 10.60
CA ARG A 345 -3.98 17.99 11.71
C ARG A 345 -5.44 17.77 11.33
N VAL A 346 -5.83 18.10 10.10
CA VAL A 346 -7.18 17.77 9.57
C VAL A 346 -7.39 16.25 9.54
N LEU A 347 -6.43 15.47 9.06
CA LEU A 347 -6.53 14.01 9.02
C LEU A 347 -6.66 13.41 10.44
N ASP A 348 -5.81 13.85 11.37
CA ASP A 348 -5.80 13.36 12.76
C ASP A 348 -7.08 13.73 13.54
N THR A 349 -7.50 14.99 13.42
CA THR A 349 -8.73 15.49 14.06
C THR A 349 -9.95 14.71 13.58
N ASN A 350 -9.98 14.40 12.28
CA ASN A 350 -11.04 13.63 11.67
C ASN A 350 -10.85 12.11 11.80
N LYS A 351 -9.85 11.62 12.56
CA LYS A 351 -9.63 10.19 12.82
C LYS A 351 -9.57 9.35 11.54
N VAL A 352 -8.90 9.89 10.52
CA VAL A 352 -8.57 9.15 9.30
C VAL A 352 -7.72 7.95 9.69
N ASP A 353 -8.15 6.76 9.24
CA ASP A 353 -7.46 5.50 9.54
C ASP A 353 -6.15 5.44 8.78
N PHE A 354 -6.19 5.64 7.45
CA PHE A 354 -5.02 5.56 6.58
C PHE A 354 -5.06 6.61 5.47
N TYR A 355 -3.89 7.16 5.16
CA TYR A 355 -3.59 7.92 3.96
C TYR A 355 -2.77 7.04 3.00
N PHE A 356 -3.25 6.85 1.78
CA PHE A 356 -2.57 6.08 0.73
C PHE A 356 -2.04 7.01 -0.37
N CYS A 357 -0.85 6.71 -0.86
CA CYS A 357 -0.23 7.38 -2.01
C CYS A 357 0.58 6.41 -2.89
N GLY A 358 0.97 6.83 -4.10
CA GLY A 358 1.81 6.08 -5.04
C GLY A 358 3.14 6.82 -5.25
N HIS A 359 3.46 7.16 -6.50
CA HIS A 359 4.53 8.07 -6.94
C HIS A 359 5.96 7.53 -6.80
N ASP A 360 6.24 6.82 -5.71
CA ASP A 360 7.61 6.44 -5.33
C ASP A 360 7.95 4.98 -5.54
N HIS A 361 6.98 4.17 -5.99
CA HIS A 361 7.22 2.82 -6.48
C HIS A 361 7.92 1.92 -5.45
N ILE A 362 7.58 2.14 -4.19
CA ILE A 362 8.14 1.48 -3.02
C ILE A 362 6.99 1.28 -2.04
N HIS A 363 6.85 0.07 -1.50
CA HIS A 363 6.03 -0.09 -0.31
C HIS A 363 6.74 0.57 0.87
N ASN A 364 6.11 1.58 1.47
CA ASN A 364 6.61 2.22 2.69
C ASN A 364 5.46 2.53 3.64
N ARG A 365 5.39 1.84 4.78
CA ARG A 365 4.44 2.13 5.85
C ARG A 365 5.11 2.94 6.95
N SER A 366 4.45 4.02 7.33
CA SER A 366 4.96 4.94 8.34
C SER A 366 3.85 5.71 9.03
N ILE A 367 4.17 6.37 10.15
CA ILE A 367 3.33 7.41 10.74
C ILE A 367 3.97 8.77 10.43
N VAL A 368 3.21 9.64 9.75
CA VAL A 368 3.66 10.99 9.39
C VAL A 368 3.08 12.01 10.37
N LYS A 369 3.92 12.93 10.85
CA LYS A 369 3.62 13.86 11.94
C LYS A 369 3.82 15.33 11.55
N THR A 370 3.15 16.23 12.26
CA THR A 370 3.45 17.67 12.20
C THR A 370 4.80 17.99 12.83
N ILE A 371 5.50 18.99 12.32
CA ILE A 371 6.82 19.42 12.80
C ILE A 371 6.97 20.95 12.93
N ASP A 372 5.91 21.71 12.61
CA ASP A 372 5.84 23.18 12.70
C ASP A 372 5.78 23.73 14.14
N GLY A 373 5.54 22.88 15.12
CA GLY A 373 5.35 23.27 16.53
C GLY A 373 3.96 23.83 16.85
N ASN A 374 3.05 23.92 15.88
CA ASN A 374 1.69 24.45 16.04
C ASN A 374 0.69 23.33 16.32
N GLY A 375 0.94 22.58 17.40
CA GLY A 375 0.14 21.43 17.82
C GLY A 375 0.54 20.12 17.13
N SER A 376 0.16 19.01 17.75
CA SER A 376 0.45 17.67 17.25
C SER A 376 -0.67 17.18 16.33
N GLY A 377 -0.30 16.58 15.21
CA GLY A 377 -1.17 15.74 14.40
C GLY A 377 -0.37 14.60 13.80
N GLN A 378 -1.02 13.48 13.49
CA GLN A 378 -0.39 12.35 12.83
C GLN A 378 -1.36 11.54 11.99
N VAL A 379 -0.84 10.77 11.04
CA VAL A 379 -1.64 9.82 10.24
C VAL A 379 -0.79 8.62 9.84
N HIS A 380 -1.41 7.43 9.74
CA HIS A 380 -0.78 6.31 9.05
C HIS A 380 -0.70 6.61 7.56
N HIS A 381 0.51 6.54 7.04
CA HIS A 381 0.85 6.86 5.66
C HIS A 381 1.41 5.61 4.99
N ILE A 382 0.74 5.19 3.90
CA ILE A 382 1.12 4.05 3.08
C ILE A 382 1.50 4.56 1.70
N LEU A 383 2.81 4.55 1.43
CA LEU A 383 3.33 4.60 0.08
C LEU A 383 3.10 3.22 -0.54
N CYS A 384 2.27 3.18 -1.57
CA CYS A 384 1.86 1.96 -2.22
C CYS A 384 3.00 1.43 -3.09
N GLN A 385 3.13 0.10 -3.12
CA GLN A 385 4.06 -0.54 -4.03
C GLN A 385 3.67 -0.28 -5.49
N SER A 386 4.68 -0.20 -6.35
CA SER A 386 4.48 0.02 -7.78
C SER A 386 3.80 -1.15 -8.48
N ASN A 387 3.03 -0.84 -9.51
CA ASN A 387 2.54 -1.79 -10.51
C ASN A 387 3.04 -1.44 -11.91
N SER A 388 4.20 -0.78 -11.96
CA SER A 388 4.81 -0.21 -13.15
C SER A 388 6.03 -1.04 -13.60
N SER A 389 6.74 -0.52 -14.59
CA SER A 389 8.08 -0.98 -14.99
C SER A 389 9.24 -0.27 -14.27
N LYS A 390 8.98 0.69 -13.37
CA LYS A 390 10.00 1.49 -12.68
C LYS A 390 9.98 1.20 -11.18
N PHE A 391 11.13 1.16 -10.53
CA PHE A 391 11.26 0.86 -9.10
C PHE A 391 12.37 1.70 -8.49
N TYR A 392 12.04 2.48 -7.47
CA TYR A 392 12.98 3.42 -6.89
C TYR A 392 13.67 2.86 -5.65
N THR A 393 14.75 3.52 -5.27
CA THR A 393 15.48 3.28 -4.01
C THR A 393 15.51 4.60 -3.24
N PRO A 394 15.34 4.61 -1.90
CA PRO A 394 15.41 5.83 -1.10
C PRO A 394 16.65 6.67 -1.43
N ASN A 395 16.52 8.00 -1.44
CA ASN A 395 17.44 8.94 -2.05
C ASN A 395 18.95 8.71 -1.75
N GLU A 396 19.71 8.50 -2.82
CA GLU A 396 21.18 8.48 -2.88
C GLU A 396 21.66 9.81 -3.52
N ASN A 397 21.71 10.88 -2.74
CA ASN A 397 22.38 12.16 -3.04
C ASN A 397 22.26 12.72 -4.47
N ASN A 398 21.11 13.26 -4.87
CA ASN A 398 21.15 14.21 -5.98
C ASN A 398 20.04 15.29 -5.98
N PRO A 399 20.28 16.48 -5.41
CA PRO A 399 19.35 17.61 -5.49
C PRO A 399 19.15 18.19 -6.91
N THR A 400 19.80 17.63 -7.95
CA THR A 400 19.69 18.10 -9.35
C THR A 400 19.34 17.01 -10.38
N GLY A 401 19.07 15.77 -9.96
CA GLY A 401 18.62 14.68 -10.84
C GLY A 401 19.58 14.25 -11.97
N ARG A 402 20.79 14.82 -12.12
CA ARG A 402 21.75 14.47 -13.20
C ARG A 402 23.24 14.37 -12.80
N GLY A 403 23.57 13.75 -11.67
CA GLY A 403 24.95 13.70 -11.18
C GLY A 403 25.14 12.54 -10.22
N ALA A 404 25.92 11.56 -10.64
CA ALA A 404 26.35 10.44 -9.82
C ALA A 404 27.11 10.94 -8.58
N ALA A 405 26.52 10.79 -7.40
CA ALA A 405 27.28 10.72 -6.17
C ALA A 405 27.35 9.24 -5.76
N GLY A 406 28.57 8.76 -5.49
CA GLY A 406 28.82 7.38 -5.07
C GLY A 406 28.18 7.02 -3.72
N PRO A 407 28.44 5.80 -3.22
CA PRO A 407 27.68 5.11 -2.17
C PRO A 407 27.93 5.66 -0.75
N SER A 408 27.79 6.96 -0.54
CA SER A 408 27.80 7.59 0.79
C SER A 408 26.37 7.74 1.30
N ALA A 409 25.93 6.73 2.07
CA ALA A 409 24.71 6.63 2.87
C ALA A 409 23.42 7.15 2.21
N LEU A 410 22.59 6.22 1.70
CA LEU A 410 21.20 6.46 1.33
C LEU A 410 20.49 7.21 2.48
N LYS A 411 19.96 8.40 2.23
CA LYS A 411 19.19 9.16 3.21
C LYS A 411 17.74 9.20 2.77
N SER A 412 16.83 8.87 3.66
CA SER A 412 15.41 9.13 3.41
C SER A 412 15.15 10.64 3.28
N ASN A 413 14.09 11.02 2.58
CA ASN A 413 13.70 12.44 2.52
C ASN A 413 13.33 13.00 3.90
N ASP A 414 12.87 12.16 4.84
CA ASP A 414 12.67 12.59 6.23
C ASP A 414 13.97 12.98 6.91
N GLU A 415 15.01 12.15 6.76
CA GLU A 415 16.32 12.47 7.33
C GLU A 415 16.88 13.75 6.69
N TYR A 416 16.82 13.85 5.37
CA TYR A 416 17.46 14.94 4.63
C TYR A 416 16.74 16.28 4.83
N PHE A 417 15.42 16.32 4.63
CA PHE A 417 14.65 17.56 4.63
C PHE A 417 14.03 17.90 5.98
N CYS A 418 13.78 16.89 6.83
CA CYS A 418 13.02 17.05 8.07
C CYS A 418 13.82 16.65 9.33
N GLY A 419 15.05 16.15 9.19
CA GLY A 419 15.90 15.74 10.31
C GLY A 419 15.32 14.59 11.13
N ASN A 420 14.64 13.63 10.50
CA ASN A 420 13.96 12.49 11.13
C ASN A 420 12.81 12.87 12.09
N LYS A 421 12.17 14.02 11.86
CA LYS A 421 11.09 14.52 12.74
C LYS A 421 9.71 14.22 12.19
N ARG A 422 9.56 13.99 10.88
CA ARG A 422 8.26 13.89 10.22
C ARG A 422 7.78 12.45 10.14
N GLN A 423 8.66 11.47 10.02
CA GLN A 423 8.29 10.08 9.78
C GLN A 423 8.74 9.14 10.91
N THR A 424 7.80 8.37 11.45
CA THR A 424 8.11 7.16 12.23
C THR A 424 7.98 5.96 11.30
N GLN A 425 9.11 5.30 11.01
CA GLN A 425 9.19 4.23 10.03
C GLN A 425 8.69 2.89 10.63
N LEU A 426 7.79 2.20 9.92
CA LEU A 426 7.18 0.94 10.38
C LEU A 426 7.58 -0.27 9.53
N SER A 427 7.61 -0.13 8.20
CA SER A 427 8.08 -1.17 7.28
C SER A 427 8.39 -0.59 5.90
N GLN A 428 9.28 -1.25 5.15
CA GLN A 428 9.60 -0.89 3.75
C GLN A 428 9.95 -2.13 2.93
N GLU A 429 9.52 -2.16 1.67
CA GLU A 429 9.93 -3.19 0.69
C GLU A 429 10.18 -2.58 -0.69
N LEU A 430 11.35 -2.90 -1.25
CA LEU A 430 11.80 -2.46 -2.58
C LEU A 430 11.66 -3.58 -3.61
N TYR A 431 11.64 -3.20 -4.90
CA TYR A 431 11.79 -4.13 -6.04
C TYR A 431 10.77 -5.27 -6.07
N THR A 432 9.52 -4.97 -5.73
CA THR A 432 8.40 -5.90 -5.85
C THR A 432 7.24 -5.21 -6.55
N VAL A 433 6.38 -5.98 -7.21
CA VAL A 433 5.04 -5.53 -7.58
C VAL A 433 4.11 -5.90 -6.43
N GLY A 434 3.24 -5.00 -5.99
CA GLY A 434 2.40 -5.25 -4.81
C GLY A 434 1.01 -4.64 -4.84
N TYR A 435 0.13 -5.16 -3.99
CA TYR A 435 -1.25 -4.69 -3.84
C TYR A 435 -1.71 -4.87 -2.39
N TYR A 436 -2.79 -4.19 -2.03
CA TYR A 436 -3.35 -4.21 -0.68
C TYR A 436 -4.79 -4.70 -0.70
N ILE A 437 -5.16 -5.49 0.30
CA ILE A 437 -6.55 -5.86 0.59
C ILE A 437 -6.92 -5.26 1.93
N VAL A 438 -7.86 -4.32 1.92
CA VAL A 438 -8.39 -3.68 3.11
C VAL A 438 -9.71 -4.34 3.46
N THR A 439 -9.81 -4.92 4.65
CA THR A 439 -11.04 -5.50 5.22
C THR A 439 -11.57 -4.57 6.29
N VAL A 440 -12.82 -4.14 6.16
CA VAL A 440 -13.53 -3.34 7.15
C VAL A 440 -14.62 -4.19 7.78
N ASP A 441 -14.53 -4.43 9.09
CA ASP A 441 -15.46 -5.25 9.86
C ASP A 441 -15.87 -4.51 11.14
N GLY A 442 -17.07 -3.93 11.12
CA GLY A 442 -17.58 -3.14 12.24
C GLY A 442 -16.63 -1.99 12.60
N PRO A 443 -16.05 -1.95 13.82
CA PRO A 443 -15.07 -0.94 14.23
C PRO A 443 -13.63 -1.25 13.80
N ASN A 444 -13.36 -2.39 13.15
CA ASN A 444 -12.02 -2.89 12.89
C ASN A 444 -11.66 -2.74 11.40
N VAL A 445 -10.44 -2.30 11.13
CA VAL A 445 -9.82 -2.25 9.80
C VAL A 445 -8.58 -3.12 9.83
N GLN A 446 -8.50 -4.09 8.92
CA GLN A 446 -7.32 -4.90 8.66
C GLN A 446 -6.83 -4.63 7.23
N ILE A 447 -5.52 -4.52 7.05
CA ILE A 447 -4.87 -4.40 5.75
C ILE A 447 -3.86 -5.53 5.62
N ASP A 448 -4.01 -6.31 4.55
CA ASP A 448 -3.03 -7.28 4.11
C ASP A 448 -2.27 -6.71 2.89
N TYR A 449 -0.96 -6.60 3.01
CA TYR A 449 -0.08 -6.24 1.89
C TYR A 449 0.47 -7.51 1.24
N TYR A 450 0.34 -7.62 -0.08
CA TYR A 450 0.86 -8.72 -0.88
C TYR A 450 1.86 -8.20 -1.90
N SER A 451 2.93 -8.95 -2.12
CA SER A 451 3.91 -8.61 -3.15
C SER A 451 4.54 -9.81 -3.83
N ALA A 452 5.02 -9.58 -5.05
CA ALA A 452 5.77 -10.51 -5.86
C ALA A 452 7.12 -9.87 -6.24
N PRO A 453 8.26 -10.53 -5.95
CA PRO A 453 9.56 -10.07 -6.41
C PRO A 453 9.63 -10.01 -7.93
N ILE A 454 10.41 -9.05 -8.43
CA ILE A 454 10.63 -8.87 -9.86
C ILE A 454 12.12 -8.86 -10.22
N PRO A 455 12.48 -9.31 -11.43
CA PRO A 455 13.81 -9.08 -11.97
C PRO A 455 13.91 -7.62 -12.42
N VAL A 456 14.81 -6.86 -11.80
CA VAL A 456 15.12 -5.49 -12.23
C VAL A 456 16.49 -5.42 -12.89
N ILE A 457 16.59 -4.56 -13.90
CA ILE A 457 17.84 -4.11 -14.49
C ILE A 457 18.10 -2.71 -13.91
N TYR A 458 19.28 -2.51 -13.35
CA TYR A 458 19.67 -1.20 -12.83
C TYR A 458 19.89 -0.24 -14.00
N GLY A 459 18.98 0.71 -14.17
CA GLY A 459 19.02 1.74 -15.21
C GLY A 459 19.92 2.91 -14.81
N ASP A 460 19.80 3.35 -13.56
CA ASP A 460 20.75 4.23 -12.87
C ASP A 460 20.92 3.83 -11.39
N ASN A 461 21.53 4.66 -10.54
CA ASN A 461 21.76 4.36 -9.13
C ASN A 461 20.49 4.43 -8.25
N THR A 462 19.41 5.03 -8.74
CA THR A 462 18.17 5.33 -7.99
C THR A 462 16.91 4.76 -8.63
N GLU A 463 16.94 4.44 -9.92
CA GLU A 463 15.85 3.89 -10.72
C GLU A 463 16.25 2.52 -11.29
N SER A 464 15.46 1.52 -10.93
CA SER A 464 15.56 0.15 -11.41
C SER A 464 14.39 -0.14 -12.35
N LEU A 465 14.69 -0.75 -13.49
CA LEU A 465 13.73 -0.93 -14.57
C LEU A 465 13.38 -2.41 -14.77
N MET A 466 12.13 -2.67 -15.09
CA MET A 466 11.62 -3.96 -15.54
C MET A 466 11.22 -3.85 -17.00
N LEU A 467 12.00 -4.46 -17.89
CA LEU A 467 11.79 -4.36 -19.35
C LEU A 467 10.77 -5.36 -19.89
N THR A 468 10.50 -6.43 -19.15
CA THR A 468 9.56 -7.48 -19.54
C THR A 468 8.77 -7.89 -18.33
N THR A 469 7.47 -8.08 -18.49
CA THR A 469 6.64 -8.53 -17.37
C THR A 469 6.91 -10.02 -17.12
N PRO A 470 7.26 -10.43 -15.88
CA PRO A 470 7.43 -11.83 -15.54
C PRO A 470 6.22 -12.68 -15.95
N ALA A 471 6.48 -13.85 -16.52
CA ALA A 471 5.44 -14.80 -16.91
C ALA A 471 4.50 -15.12 -15.73
N THR A 472 5.06 -15.20 -14.52
CA THR A 472 4.33 -15.41 -13.27
C THR A 472 4.72 -14.36 -12.23
N LEU A 473 3.72 -13.81 -11.54
CA LEU A 473 3.90 -13.00 -10.33
C LEU A 473 3.39 -13.81 -9.13
N ASN A 474 4.32 -14.36 -8.36
CA ASN A 474 4.02 -15.19 -7.19
C ASN A 474 3.81 -14.32 -5.96
N PHE A 475 2.60 -13.76 -5.86
CA PHE A 475 2.23 -12.91 -4.73
C PHE A 475 2.21 -13.71 -3.43
N THR A 476 2.95 -13.22 -2.45
CA THR A 476 2.94 -13.72 -1.07
C THR A 476 2.48 -12.60 -0.15
N LYS A 477 1.78 -12.94 0.94
CA LYS A 477 1.44 -11.95 1.96
C LYS A 477 2.72 -11.51 2.67
N ARG A 478 2.91 -10.20 2.81
CA ARG A 478 4.12 -9.58 3.35
C ARG A 478 3.88 -8.98 4.73
N GLU A 479 2.71 -8.41 4.98
CA GLU A 479 2.33 -8.01 6.33
C GLU A 479 0.81 -7.97 6.49
N THR A 480 0.37 -8.10 7.74
CA THR A 480 -0.99 -7.79 8.18
C THR A 480 -0.87 -6.73 9.28
N PHE A 481 -1.60 -5.64 9.13
CA PHE A 481 -1.70 -4.57 10.13
C PHE A 481 -3.12 -4.00 10.14
N GLY A 482 -3.45 -3.19 11.13
CA GLY A 482 -4.81 -2.70 11.25
C GLY A 482 -5.01 -1.71 12.37
N LEU A 483 -6.18 -1.08 12.39
CA LEU A 483 -6.63 -0.14 13.40
C LEU A 483 -8.04 -0.53 13.86
N SER A 484 -8.39 -0.14 15.08
CA SER A 484 -9.73 -0.36 15.62
C SER A 484 -10.25 0.89 16.29
N LYS A 485 -11.54 1.17 16.11
CA LYS A 485 -12.27 2.18 16.87
C LYS A 485 -12.71 1.68 18.25
N ALA A 486 -12.54 0.38 18.52
CA ALA A 486 -12.83 -0.26 19.80
C ALA A 486 -11.57 -0.61 20.60
N GLY A 487 -10.37 -0.48 20.00
CA GLY A 487 -9.09 -0.77 20.64
C GLY A 487 -8.15 0.43 20.66
N LYS A 488 -6.85 0.15 20.79
CA LYS A 488 -5.78 1.14 20.96
C LYS A 488 -4.59 0.83 20.07
N GLU A 489 -3.79 1.86 19.83
CA GLU A 489 -2.49 1.76 19.17
C GLU A 489 -1.37 2.13 20.14
N PHE A 490 -0.27 1.40 20.05
CA PHE A 490 0.98 1.63 20.78
C PHE A 490 2.13 1.66 19.76
N VAL A 491 2.73 2.83 19.56
CA VAL A 491 3.91 2.97 18.70
C VAL A 491 5.16 2.82 19.56
N LEU A 492 5.88 1.72 19.35
CA LEU A 492 7.02 1.30 20.17
C LEU A 492 8.28 1.28 19.31
N SER A 493 9.26 2.11 19.67
CA SER A 493 10.55 2.18 18.99
C SER A 493 11.30 0.86 19.14
N ASN A 494 12.32 0.65 18.30
CA ASN A 494 13.23 -0.48 18.50
C ASN A 494 13.91 -0.39 19.88
N GLY A 495 13.83 -1.49 20.64
CA GLY A 495 14.30 -1.60 22.02
C GLY A 495 13.24 -1.30 23.08
N ASP A 496 12.09 -0.71 22.72
CA ASP A 496 11.06 -0.37 23.69
C ASP A 496 10.37 -1.64 24.24
N PRO A 497 9.97 -1.64 25.52
CA PRO A 497 9.29 -2.77 26.13
C PRO A 497 7.85 -2.88 25.62
N LEU A 498 7.43 -4.10 25.29
CA LEU A 498 6.05 -4.39 24.89
C LEU A 498 5.07 -4.28 26.07
N THR A 499 5.58 -4.17 27.31
CA THR A 499 4.75 -4.05 28.52
C THR A 499 3.95 -2.76 28.60
N ALA A 500 4.22 -1.78 27.73
CA ALA A 500 3.38 -0.60 27.54
C ALA A 500 1.99 -0.95 26.96
N VAL A 501 1.85 -2.09 26.28
CA VAL A 501 0.60 -2.54 25.64
C VAL A 501 -0.38 -3.04 26.69
N THR A 502 -1.35 -2.19 27.02
CA THR A 502 -2.44 -2.50 27.95
C THR A 502 -3.75 -1.91 27.45
N ASP A 503 -4.81 -2.70 27.43
CA ASP A 503 -6.10 -2.27 26.91
C ASP A 503 -7.27 -2.92 27.65
N THR A 504 -8.46 -2.37 27.50
CA THR A 504 -9.68 -2.87 28.12
C THR A 504 -10.85 -2.62 27.21
N TYR A 505 -11.59 -3.68 26.92
CA TYR A 505 -12.84 -3.66 26.19
C TYR A 505 -13.90 -4.35 27.03
N LYS A 506 -14.95 -3.60 27.40
CA LYS A 506 -15.98 -4.06 28.35
C LYS A 506 -15.35 -4.60 29.65
N ALA A 507 -15.55 -5.88 29.97
CA ALA A 507 -15.00 -6.54 31.15
C ALA A 507 -13.67 -7.26 30.87
N THR A 508 -13.22 -7.30 29.61
CA THR A 508 -12.02 -7.99 29.18
C THR A 508 -10.84 -7.02 29.17
N THR A 509 -9.73 -7.41 29.80
CA THR A 509 -8.50 -6.62 29.90
C THR A 509 -7.34 -7.40 29.30
N ILE A 510 -6.46 -6.71 28.58
CA ILE A 510 -5.20 -7.26 28.07
C ILE A 510 -4.02 -6.58 28.70
N LYS A 511 -2.96 -7.35 28.90
CA LYS A 511 -1.63 -6.85 29.22
C LYS A 511 -0.59 -7.71 28.51
N ILE A 512 0.42 -7.08 27.94
CA ILE A 512 1.68 -7.77 27.68
C ILE A 512 2.53 -7.66 28.95
N LEU A 513 2.91 -8.80 29.53
CA LEU A 513 3.65 -8.86 30.80
C LEU A 513 5.17 -8.82 30.62
N ALA A 514 5.66 -9.22 29.45
CA ALA A 514 7.07 -9.21 29.09
C ALA A 514 7.23 -9.23 27.57
N GLY A 515 8.40 -8.79 27.10
CA GLY A 515 8.77 -8.71 25.69
C GLY A 515 9.31 -7.32 25.34
N THR A 516 10.03 -7.24 24.23
CA THR A 516 10.63 -5.99 23.71
C THR A 516 10.48 -5.98 22.20
N ASN A 517 10.35 -4.80 21.59
CA ASN A 517 10.53 -4.67 20.14
C ASN A 517 12.02 -4.87 19.82
N GLY A 518 12.40 -6.11 19.49
CA GLY A 518 13.77 -6.51 19.19
C GLY A 518 14.12 -6.45 17.71
N ASN A 519 13.25 -5.91 16.86
CA ASN A 519 13.39 -5.96 15.39
C ASN A 519 14.75 -5.41 14.93
N PRO A 520 15.68 -6.26 14.43
CA PRO A 520 17.01 -5.82 14.05
C PRO A 520 17.04 -5.15 12.66
N ILE A 521 15.93 -5.22 11.92
CA ILE A 521 15.86 -4.74 10.55
C ILE A 521 15.78 -3.23 10.53
N VAL A 522 16.54 -2.67 9.61
CA VAL A 522 16.54 -1.26 9.25
C VAL A 522 16.05 -1.13 7.82
N ASP A 523 15.54 0.05 7.48
CA ASP A 523 15.33 0.40 6.08
C ASP A 523 16.67 0.57 5.34
N PRO A 524 16.67 0.69 4.00
CA PRO A 524 17.87 0.93 3.19
C PRO A 524 18.64 2.20 3.58
N SER A 525 18.00 3.16 4.25
CA SER A 525 18.63 4.36 4.80
C SER A 525 19.18 4.18 6.22
N GLY A 526 19.08 2.98 6.80
CA GLY A 526 19.60 2.64 8.12
C GLY A 526 18.67 3.01 9.29
N ARG A 527 17.43 3.46 9.03
CA ARG A 527 16.46 3.77 10.09
C ARG A 527 15.85 2.47 10.63
N LYS A 528 15.82 2.34 11.96
CA LYS A 528 15.20 1.20 12.62
C LYS A 528 13.68 1.28 12.58
N TYR A 529 13.04 0.13 12.44
CA TYR A 529 11.58 0.05 12.46
C TYR A 529 11.01 0.13 13.88
N SER A 530 9.90 0.85 13.99
CA SER A 530 9.02 0.83 15.17
C SER A 530 7.88 -0.17 14.95
N ASN A 531 7.37 -0.74 16.02
CA ASN A 531 6.15 -1.54 15.99
C ASN A 531 4.96 -0.62 16.27
N ALA A 532 3.97 -0.63 15.38
CA ALA A 532 2.65 -0.07 15.65
C ALA A 532 1.74 -1.20 16.13
N VAL A 533 1.82 -1.50 17.43
CA VAL A 533 1.05 -2.60 18.03
C VAL A 533 -0.38 -2.14 18.23
N THR A 534 -1.33 -2.87 17.67
CA THR A 534 -2.74 -2.48 17.74
C THR A 534 -3.59 -3.58 18.34
N THR A 535 -4.48 -3.18 19.25
CA THR A 535 -5.55 -4.03 19.78
C THR A 535 -6.82 -3.77 18.98
N SER A 536 -7.54 -4.83 18.68
CA SER A 536 -8.86 -4.80 18.03
C SER A 536 -9.77 -5.78 18.75
N TRP A 537 -11.07 -5.49 18.78
CA TRP A 537 -11.98 -6.23 19.66
C TRP A 537 -13.27 -6.66 18.93
N TRP A 538 -13.73 -7.85 19.29
CA TRP A 538 -15.05 -8.38 18.97
C TRP A 538 -15.68 -8.92 20.25
N ASP A 539 -17.01 -8.84 20.30
CA ASP A 539 -17.78 -9.35 21.42
C ASP A 539 -17.57 -10.85 21.63
N ALA A 540 -17.59 -11.27 22.89
CA ALA A 540 -17.55 -12.68 23.25
C ALA A 540 -18.61 -13.50 22.49
N ASN A 541 -18.17 -14.60 21.86
CA ASN A 541 -19.04 -15.51 21.12
C ASN A 541 -18.80 -16.95 21.59
N GLY A 542 -19.44 -17.32 22.70
CA GLY A 542 -19.20 -18.61 23.36
C GLY A 542 -17.86 -18.72 24.11
N THR A 543 -17.04 -17.67 24.05
CA THR A 543 -15.75 -17.54 24.74
C THR A 543 -15.95 -17.00 26.18
N ALA A 544 -14.97 -17.24 27.05
CA ALA A 544 -14.95 -16.72 28.42
C ALA A 544 -14.43 -15.27 28.52
N SER A 545 -14.00 -14.68 27.40
CA SER A 545 -13.61 -13.28 27.25
C SER A 545 -14.13 -12.74 25.93
N ASP A 546 -14.07 -11.44 25.73
CA ASP A 546 -14.13 -10.85 24.39
C ASP A 546 -12.92 -11.33 23.56
N ILE A 547 -13.05 -11.25 22.23
CA ILE A 547 -12.01 -11.69 21.30
C ILE A 547 -11.11 -10.51 20.97
N LEU A 548 -9.83 -10.64 21.31
CA LEU A 548 -8.77 -9.72 20.94
C LEU A 548 -8.23 -10.10 19.56
N ALA A 549 -7.92 -9.12 18.71
CA ALA A 549 -6.86 -9.27 17.72
C ALA A 549 -5.70 -8.34 18.05
N LEU A 550 -4.49 -8.86 17.88
CA LEU A 550 -3.24 -8.18 18.20
C LEU A 550 -2.32 -8.24 16.97
N TRP A 551 -1.93 -7.07 16.47
CA TRP A 551 -1.18 -6.91 15.23
C TRP A 551 0.09 -6.08 15.42
N GLY A 552 0.93 -6.01 14.37
CA GLY A 552 1.98 -4.99 14.27
C GLY A 552 3.28 -5.32 15.00
N MET A 553 3.48 -6.56 15.44
CA MET A 553 4.73 -7.03 16.07
C MET A 553 5.57 -7.95 15.18
N ALA A 554 5.19 -8.11 13.90
CA ALA A 554 5.89 -9.00 12.98
C ALA A 554 7.38 -8.62 12.87
N TYR A 555 8.24 -9.62 12.97
CA TYR A 555 9.69 -9.43 13.05
C TYR A 555 10.28 -8.93 11.73
N THR A 556 9.82 -9.49 10.60
CA THR A 556 10.20 -9.08 9.25
C THR A 556 9.01 -9.18 8.30
N LEU A 557 9.06 -8.48 7.17
CA LEU A 557 8.07 -8.65 6.10
C LEU A 557 8.10 -10.09 5.56
N GLY A 558 6.91 -10.66 5.42
CA GLY A 558 6.67 -12.04 4.99
C GLY A 558 6.77 -13.07 6.11
N SER A 559 6.95 -12.63 7.36
CA SER A 559 7.02 -13.50 8.52
C SER A 559 5.81 -13.29 9.44
N ASP A 560 5.24 -14.39 9.91
CA ASP A 560 4.23 -14.39 10.96
C ASP A 560 4.86 -14.36 12.38
N GLN A 561 6.17 -14.55 12.46
CA GLN A 561 6.91 -14.57 13.72
C GLN A 561 7.09 -13.16 14.28
N THR A 562 6.96 -13.05 15.61
CA THR A 562 7.27 -11.85 16.40
C THR A 562 8.45 -12.13 17.33
N ASP A 563 8.94 -11.10 18.01
CA ASP A 563 9.71 -11.31 19.23
C ASP A 563 8.88 -12.08 20.27
N GLN A 564 9.55 -12.80 21.18
CA GLN A 564 8.88 -13.49 22.27
C GLN A 564 8.23 -12.46 23.22
N TYR A 565 6.96 -12.68 23.54
CA TYR A 565 6.22 -11.86 24.50
C TYR A 565 5.31 -12.72 25.37
N VAL A 566 4.77 -12.12 26.43
CA VAL A 566 3.82 -12.80 27.34
C VAL A 566 2.50 -12.07 27.30
N LEU A 567 1.48 -12.69 26.71
CA LEU A 567 0.13 -12.14 26.65
C LEU A 567 -0.66 -12.60 27.88
N GLN A 568 -1.39 -11.69 28.51
CA GLN A 568 -2.38 -11.97 29.55
C GLN A 568 -3.74 -11.41 29.14
N LEU A 569 -4.80 -12.19 29.38
CA LEU A 569 -6.19 -11.82 29.15
C LEU A 569 -7.03 -12.12 30.41
N SER A 570 -7.88 -11.19 30.84
CA SER A 570 -8.89 -11.49 31.87
C SER A 570 -10.08 -12.26 31.29
N TYR A 571 -10.77 -13.02 32.13
CA TYR A 571 -11.93 -13.80 31.73
C TYR A 571 -13.04 -13.77 32.78
N ASP A 572 -14.27 -14.08 32.33
CA ASP A 572 -15.42 -14.30 33.18
C ASP A 572 -15.30 -15.62 33.94
N LYS A 573 -15.00 -15.54 35.24
CA LYS A 573 -14.83 -16.69 36.12
C LYS A 573 -16.05 -17.61 36.19
N SER A 574 -17.25 -17.12 35.87
CA SER A 574 -18.46 -17.95 35.84
C SER A 574 -18.45 -18.98 34.70
N LYS A 575 -17.56 -18.81 33.71
CA LYS A 575 -17.45 -19.68 32.54
C LYS A 575 -16.52 -20.88 32.76
N GLY A 576 -15.89 -21.01 33.93
CA GLY A 576 -15.03 -22.15 34.28
C GLY A 576 -13.54 -21.81 34.26
N THR A 577 -12.70 -22.79 33.93
CA THR A 577 -11.23 -22.67 33.92
C THR A 577 -10.72 -22.66 32.47
N PRO A 578 -10.66 -21.50 31.81
CA PRO A 578 -10.22 -21.41 30.42
C PRO A 578 -8.70 -21.47 30.29
N VAL A 579 -8.24 -21.63 29.06
CA VAL A 579 -6.87 -21.33 28.61
C VAL A 579 -6.88 -20.15 27.64
N LEU A 580 -5.73 -19.51 27.44
CA LEU A 580 -5.57 -18.57 26.33
C LEU A 580 -5.55 -19.36 25.02
N ALA A 581 -6.44 -19.04 24.11
CA ALA A 581 -6.67 -19.76 22.87
C ALA A 581 -6.56 -18.84 21.66
N THR A 582 -6.28 -19.44 20.50
CA THR A 582 -6.22 -18.80 19.19
C THR A 582 -6.88 -19.72 18.16
N PRO A 583 -7.50 -19.22 17.08
CA PRO A 583 -8.02 -20.09 16.04
C PRO A 583 -6.85 -20.64 15.20
N ASP A 584 -6.96 -21.89 14.76
CA ASP A 584 -6.06 -22.46 13.77
C ASP A 584 -6.48 -22.05 12.34
N TYR A 585 -5.80 -22.59 11.33
CA TYR A 585 -6.10 -22.31 9.92
C TYR A 585 -7.51 -22.76 9.47
N ASN A 586 -8.15 -23.67 10.20
CA ASN A 586 -9.53 -24.10 9.97
C ASN A 586 -10.54 -23.26 10.77
N GLY A 587 -10.09 -22.28 11.55
CA GLY A 587 -10.93 -21.51 12.46
C GLY A 587 -11.31 -22.26 13.74
N THR A 588 -10.67 -23.40 14.03
CA THR A 588 -10.88 -24.13 15.28
C THR A 588 -10.03 -23.51 16.37
N TRP A 589 -10.65 -23.17 17.50
CA TRP A 589 -9.91 -22.68 18.67
C TRP A 589 -9.01 -23.77 19.24
N VAL A 590 -7.72 -23.46 19.34
CA VAL A 590 -6.67 -24.30 19.94
C VAL A 590 -5.95 -23.51 21.02
N ASN A 591 -5.14 -24.18 21.85
CA ASN A 591 -4.33 -23.48 22.83
C ASN A 591 -3.36 -22.54 22.10
N ALA A 592 -3.25 -21.29 22.56
CA ALA A 592 -2.44 -20.29 21.89
C ALA A 592 -0.97 -20.72 21.73
N VAL A 593 -0.43 -21.53 22.64
CA VAL A 593 0.96 -22.00 22.49
C VAL A 593 1.18 -22.97 21.33
N ASP A 594 0.11 -23.51 20.74
CA ASP A 594 0.17 -24.51 19.66
C ASP A 594 0.50 -23.89 18.30
N GLN A 595 0.31 -22.57 18.20
CA GLN A 595 0.65 -21.78 17.02
C GLN A 595 2.01 -21.09 17.15
N ASN A 596 2.75 -21.32 18.24
CA ASN A 596 4.11 -20.81 18.35
C ASN A 596 5.01 -21.35 17.23
N ILE A 597 5.86 -20.48 16.71
CA ILE A 597 6.77 -20.80 15.62
C ILE A 597 8.08 -21.32 16.21
N GLY A 598 8.53 -22.50 15.78
CA GLY A 598 9.82 -23.09 16.17
C GLY A 598 9.85 -23.84 17.51
N SER A 599 8.75 -23.91 18.27
CA SER A 599 8.64 -24.72 19.49
C SER A 599 7.27 -25.38 19.62
N ASN A 600 7.26 -26.67 19.94
CA ASN A 600 6.04 -27.44 20.23
C ASN A 600 5.94 -27.83 21.71
N ALA A 601 6.85 -27.34 22.57
CA ALA A 601 6.88 -27.70 23.98
C ALA A 601 5.80 -26.93 24.74
N LYS A 602 4.79 -27.65 25.25
CA LYS A 602 3.72 -27.07 26.08
C LYS A 602 4.03 -27.28 27.56
N LYS A 603 3.93 -26.22 28.36
CA LYS A 603 4.03 -26.32 29.81
C LYS A 603 2.92 -25.52 30.49
N LEU A 604 1.99 -26.21 31.13
CA LEU A 604 0.94 -25.59 31.94
C LEU A 604 1.48 -25.20 33.32
N VAL A 605 1.12 -24.00 33.76
CA VAL A 605 1.36 -23.48 35.11
C VAL A 605 0.01 -23.11 35.74
N SER A 606 -0.28 -23.68 36.91
CA SER A 606 -1.41 -23.24 37.72
C SER A 606 -0.97 -22.04 38.56
N GLY A 607 -1.48 -20.84 38.24
CA GLY A 607 -1.16 -19.60 38.95
C GLY A 607 -0.63 -18.47 38.07
N PRO A 608 -0.18 -17.37 38.69
CA PRO A 608 0.30 -16.18 37.99
C PRO A 608 1.58 -16.44 37.19
N TYR A 609 1.82 -15.60 36.19
CA TYR A 609 3.07 -15.59 35.43
C TYR A 609 4.28 -15.34 36.36
N THR A 610 5.35 -16.09 36.13
CA THR A 610 6.66 -15.87 36.76
C THR A 610 7.68 -15.53 35.68
N ALA A 611 8.47 -14.48 35.91
CA ALA A 611 9.47 -14.01 34.96
C ALA A 611 10.45 -15.11 34.52
N GLY A 612 10.77 -15.14 33.22
CA GLY A 612 11.71 -16.10 32.64
C GLY A 612 11.11 -17.41 32.15
N ALA A 613 9.77 -17.53 32.13
CA ALA A 613 9.12 -18.69 31.51
C ALA A 613 9.49 -18.81 30.02
N ALA A 614 9.77 -20.03 29.57
CA ALA A 614 10.17 -20.33 28.19
C ALA A 614 8.96 -20.27 27.22
N LEU A 615 9.23 -20.04 25.94
CA LEU A 615 8.25 -20.11 24.85
C LEU A 615 7.42 -21.41 24.95
N GLY A 616 6.10 -21.28 24.88
CA GLY A 616 5.16 -22.41 25.02
C GLY A 616 4.73 -22.72 26.46
N THR A 617 5.23 -21.97 27.44
CA THR A 617 4.65 -21.96 28.79
C THR A 617 3.36 -21.13 28.80
N TYR A 618 2.32 -21.63 29.45
CA TYR A 618 1.04 -20.93 29.63
C TYR A 618 0.47 -21.23 30.99
N GLY A 619 -0.43 -20.40 31.48
CA GLY A 619 -1.01 -20.59 32.79
C GLY A 619 -2.38 -19.99 32.98
N VAL A 620 -3.02 -20.45 34.06
CA VAL A 620 -4.35 -20.03 34.49
C VAL A 620 -4.25 -19.58 35.94
N ASP A 621 -4.52 -18.31 36.19
CA ASP A 621 -4.60 -17.72 37.52
C ASP A 621 -6.08 -17.53 37.88
N THR A 622 -6.65 -18.53 38.56
CA THR A 622 -8.05 -18.53 39.00
C THR A 622 -8.31 -17.52 40.11
N THR A 623 -7.28 -17.15 40.87
CA THR A 623 -7.38 -16.15 41.94
C THR A 623 -7.67 -14.78 41.33
N ASN A 624 -6.94 -14.40 40.29
CA ASN A 624 -7.11 -13.10 39.64
C ASN A 624 -8.04 -13.13 38.42
N GLY A 625 -8.43 -14.32 37.93
CA GLY A 625 -9.33 -14.45 36.78
C GLY A 625 -8.64 -14.10 35.47
N VAL A 626 -7.41 -14.55 35.30
CA VAL A 626 -6.61 -14.27 34.10
C VAL A 626 -5.96 -15.53 33.55
N VAL A 627 -5.81 -15.58 32.23
CA VAL A 627 -5.02 -16.58 31.51
C VAL A 627 -3.83 -15.89 30.87
N TRP A 628 -2.71 -16.59 30.73
CA TRP A 628 -1.51 -16.04 30.11
C TRP A 628 -0.75 -17.09 29.31
N ALA A 629 0.02 -16.66 28.30
CA ALA A 629 0.92 -17.53 27.53
C ALA A 629 2.15 -16.79 27.04
N VAL A 630 3.27 -17.51 26.93
CA VAL A 630 4.50 -17.05 26.26
C VAL A 630 4.40 -17.39 24.76
N LEU A 631 4.35 -16.36 23.93
CA LEU A 631 4.01 -16.42 22.50
C LEU A 631 5.07 -15.76 21.61
N ASN A 632 5.05 -16.05 20.32
CA ASN A 632 5.91 -15.41 19.31
C ASN A 632 5.24 -15.22 17.93
N TYR A 633 3.93 -14.88 17.91
CA TYR A 633 3.17 -14.60 16.69
C TYR A 633 2.06 -13.56 16.97
N ASN A 634 1.59 -12.86 15.93
CA ASN A 634 0.39 -12.01 15.98
C ASN A 634 -0.88 -12.83 15.73
N GLY A 635 -2.04 -12.42 16.22
CA GLY A 635 -3.27 -13.15 15.91
C GLY A 635 -4.48 -12.76 16.74
N TYR A 636 -5.47 -13.65 16.69
CA TYR A 636 -6.69 -13.55 17.49
C TYR A 636 -6.55 -14.36 18.78
N PHE A 637 -7.02 -13.79 19.89
CA PHE A 637 -6.89 -14.38 21.21
C PHE A 637 -8.18 -14.27 22.00
N ALA A 638 -8.56 -15.35 22.69
CA ALA A 638 -9.66 -15.36 23.64
C ALA A 638 -9.39 -16.35 24.77
N ALA A 639 -10.07 -16.20 25.90
CA ALA A 639 -10.09 -17.20 26.96
C ALA A 639 -11.17 -18.23 26.63
N ILE A 640 -10.81 -19.52 26.53
CA ILE A 640 -11.74 -20.58 26.12
C ILE A 640 -11.62 -21.82 26.99
N THR A 641 -12.75 -22.42 27.33
CA THR A 641 -12.84 -23.67 28.10
C THR A 641 -12.95 -24.89 27.22
N GLY A 642 -12.41 -26.03 27.67
CA GLY A 642 -12.60 -27.33 27.02
C GLY A 642 -11.67 -27.62 25.83
N ILE A 643 -10.51 -26.95 25.79
CA ILE A 643 -9.42 -27.16 24.82
C ILE A 643 -8.29 -27.97 25.45
#